data_AF-A0AAE9F7X5-F1
#
_entry.id   AF-A0AAE9F7X5-F1
#
_cell.length_a   1.000
_cell.length_b   1.000
_cell.length_c   1.000
_cell.angle_alpha   90.00
_cell.angle_beta   90.00
_cell.angle_gamma   90.00
#
_symmetry.space_group_name_H-M   'P 1'
#
loop_
_entity.id
_entity.type
_entity.pdbx_description
1 polymer ?
#
loop_
_entity_poly.entity_id
_entity_poly.type
_entity_poly.pdbx_seq_one_letter_code
_entity_poly.pdbx_strand_id
1 'polypeptide(L)'
;MSDGGRNQQLQAIQKIGVETEKMMELLKKDSLNAVKKLQIITTLCTDHNLEAVYIEKVAEKLVKYFSQASIFKRRKMALRISRLPLTTKIIICRAFLVQGIENFPMELMLIQETRKAGVKIKATGFKKTECEFAMALGNNAWGRLGIGYDVDHISELTPVKLPGNVRHIEMGQFHTIFVLTNGELYGCGKAANFLEGNHEVEEIIATPVKLDYFKCRPKVNHEIVLTDASTKITGYTEDSSLIIGKYTPTENIRILSSGENWTIINKLRLAENREAEEHKNRKITVDVHDGTRRELIVRPDCTWLGKDNEKQEIVFLLDGFRVNSEHLWKNYFYTDDGVAYAMFDKNMYKGKLIIVPRVADHSGDDSSDEEEDGDIQVADALIERKGDVLLCVMEEIVAPFEFGTMKMTTCGESIIRYRKHEPDNKRESDKNLNILPQFRVGMMPTELKYPQDSEVTCSSQQLQAVHEKLLDQWPIKKISELYTMHGLARSTVLPRILLSLIHFLRLNENGLPKVFVENINDEYTLDVNAIRKEMHMAFKMGLKIPVMVVGTDWTSAQSEKRELEVKKKCRAYILGLMDTVSDLLKKLGQIPLKYRVNQLDAKFGYFVKQILENNFDVEKANSGIFAIPRGMHNFKWNHCEESMKDRITENDVDGSEERLHLIRVEALPVQDKNTSYREHMIYWTLTTRFHISCIDPKLLEHIVDGNVINLNMVCINDENTQRYNDYLDAFFIINDSDLQLQSFDRNIDIKSVTATLLAKDKYTIETSDGIRLEVPKVLFEIYSGYDGARKRTSVMTTELMDEFKLDHTAEAVELALQCLVDVRVFYNATMDLKIQVFELFEYCMITRLRCELLRMIVITAEESDCEFLRPLILHKWDEMLALIVNLRPEILIFWKILPLKRSYLHQLNMFSELISTCRYDMLSPLASSPIEHLYNTCEFEAENEKINQKFMSKFMSKDAQDRDVQWDLMKLILSWDNKDKRAAKRPGDSLNVNFTGMRPRRPRIEHLAEAVRIELLRAA
;
A
#
# COMPACT_ATOMS: atom_id res chain seq x y z
N MET A 1 -19.86 -29.97 32.35
CA MET A 1 -19.03 -31.04 31.76
C MET A 1 -19.32 -32.33 32.52
N SER A 2 -19.60 -33.43 31.83
CA SER A 2 -19.83 -34.76 32.43
C SER A 2 -18.51 -35.38 32.94
N ASP A 3 -18.59 -36.28 33.93
CA ASP A 3 -17.41 -36.95 34.50
C ASP A 3 -16.58 -37.73 33.46
N GLY A 4 -17.22 -38.19 32.38
CA GLY A 4 -16.54 -38.83 31.26
C GLY A 4 -15.59 -37.90 30.49
N GLY A 5 -15.94 -36.62 30.32
CA GLY A 5 -15.10 -35.65 29.62
C GLY A 5 -13.83 -35.28 30.40
N ARG A 6 -13.94 -35.18 31.73
CA ARG A 6 -12.77 -34.94 32.61
C ARG A 6 -11.78 -36.09 32.59
N ASN A 7 -12.26 -37.33 32.56
CA ASN A 7 -11.41 -38.53 32.53
C ASN A 7 -10.62 -38.63 31.20
N GLN A 8 -11.24 -38.26 30.07
CA GLN A 8 -10.56 -38.22 28.77
C GLN A 8 -9.47 -37.14 28.72
N GLN A 9 -9.71 -35.95 29.28
CA GLN A 9 -8.69 -34.89 29.37
C GLN A 9 -7.49 -35.30 30.23
N LEU A 10 -7.74 -35.97 31.37
CA LEU A 10 -6.68 -36.51 32.23
C LEU A 10 -5.79 -37.53 31.50
N GLN A 11 -6.39 -38.44 30.74
CA GLN A 11 -5.62 -39.40 29.92
C GLN A 11 -4.80 -38.71 28.82
N ALA A 12 -5.34 -37.66 28.20
CA ALA A 12 -4.62 -36.87 27.20
C ALA A 12 -3.39 -36.16 27.81
N ILE A 13 -3.54 -35.56 29.01
CA ILE A 13 -2.44 -34.91 29.74
C ILE A 13 -1.33 -35.91 30.06
N GLN A 14 -1.66 -37.12 30.50
CA GLN A 14 -0.66 -38.18 30.76
C GLN A 14 0.10 -38.55 29.48
N LYS A 15 -0.60 -38.70 28.35
CA LYS A 15 0.04 -38.97 27.05
C LYS A 15 0.97 -37.82 26.61
N ILE A 16 0.57 -36.57 26.86
CA ILE A 16 1.42 -35.39 26.57
C ILE A 16 2.71 -35.46 27.38
N GLY A 17 2.65 -35.83 28.66
CA GLY A 17 3.85 -36.02 29.50
C GLY A 17 4.82 -37.04 28.89
N VAL A 18 4.30 -38.22 28.50
CA VAL A 18 5.10 -39.28 27.86
C VAL A 18 5.73 -38.83 26.54
N GLU A 19 4.98 -38.15 25.67
CA GLU A 19 5.52 -37.67 24.39
C GLU A 19 6.52 -36.52 24.58
N THR A 20 6.37 -35.72 25.64
CA THR A 20 7.34 -34.68 26.04
C THR A 20 8.67 -35.29 26.45
N GLU A 21 8.68 -36.32 27.28
CA GLU A 21 9.91 -37.02 27.69
C GLU A 21 10.64 -37.62 26.49
N LYS A 22 9.91 -38.34 25.62
CA LYS A 22 10.45 -38.90 24.37
C LYS A 22 11.05 -37.81 23.47
N MET A 23 10.40 -36.65 23.38
CA MET A 23 10.91 -35.52 22.62
C MET A 23 12.24 -35.01 23.19
N MET A 24 12.34 -34.86 24.52
CA MET A 24 13.58 -34.41 25.18
C MET A 24 14.74 -35.40 24.99
N GLU A 25 14.46 -36.71 24.96
CA GLU A 25 15.47 -37.72 24.63
C GLU A 25 15.92 -37.63 23.16
N LEU A 26 14.97 -37.48 22.24
CA LEU A 26 15.24 -37.32 20.82
C LEU A 26 16.06 -36.07 20.52
N LEU A 27 15.82 -34.95 21.22
CA LEU A 27 16.62 -33.74 21.02
C LEU A 27 18.13 -33.99 21.16
N LYS A 28 18.54 -34.93 22.03
CA LYS A 28 19.95 -35.27 22.24
C LYS A 28 20.53 -36.25 21.20
N LYS A 29 19.69 -37.07 20.57
CA LYS A 29 20.12 -38.21 19.72
C LYS A 29 19.77 -38.05 18.24
N ASP A 30 18.58 -37.50 17.97
CA ASP A 30 17.97 -37.32 16.66
C ASP A 30 16.96 -36.16 16.73
N SER A 31 17.51 -34.95 16.74
CA SER A 31 16.71 -33.74 16.96
C SER A 31 15.79 -33.42 15.78
N LEU A 32 16.05 -33.94 14.59
CA LEU A 32 15.15 -33.80 13.45
C LEU A 32 13.85 -34.60 13.65
N ASN A 33 13.90 -35.75 14.31
CA ASN A 33 12.69 -36.50 14.65
C ASN A 33 11.98 -35.99 15.91
N ALA A 34 12.67 -35.27 16.80
CA ALA A 34 12.05 -34.61 17.95
C ALA A 34 10.94 -33.62 17.53
N VAL A 35 11.14 -32.87 16.45
CA VAL A 35 10.16 -31.89 15.90
C VAL A 35 8.79 -32.54 15.60
N LYS A 36 8.75 -33.81 15.16
CA LYS A 36 7.49 -34.54 14.91
C LYS A 36 6.65 -34.74 16.17
N LYS A 37 7.29 -34.84 17.34
CA LYS A 37 6.59 -35.12 18.60
C LYS A 37 5.73 -33.94 19.04
N LEU A 38 6.18 -32.71 18.75
CA LEU A 38 5.41 -31.51 19.04
C LEU A 38 4.07 -31.50 18.29
N GLN A 39 4.03 -31.96 17.03
CA GLN A 39 2.78 -32.08 16.27
C GLN A 39 1.77 -33.03 16.95
N ILE A 40 2.24 -34.18 17.45
CA ILE A 40 1.37 -35.13 18.16
C ILE A 40 0.79 -34.46 19.42
N ILE A 41 1.61 -33.72 20.15
CA ILE A 41 1.18 -32.95 21.32
C ILE A 41 0.15 -31.88 20.91
N THR A 42 0.36 -31.15 19.81
CA THR A 42 -0.61 -30.17 19.28
C THR A 42 -1.96 -30.81 19.01
N THR A 43 -1.97 -31.96 18.32
CA THR A 43 -3.20 -32.69 18.00
C THR A 43 -3.92 -33.14 19.27
N LEU A 44 -3.21 -33.74 20.24
CA LEU A 44 -3.79 -34.11 21.52
C LEU A 44 -4.40 -32.92 22.27
N CYS A 45 -3.73 -31.76 22.26
CA CYS A 45 -4.26 -30.57 22.91
C CYS A 45 -5.48 -30.01 22.20
N THR A 46 -5.50 -30.04 20.86
CA THR A 46 -6.60 -29.52 20.04
C THR A 46 -7.84 -30.42 20.14
N ASP A 47 -7.68 -31.74 20.00
CA ASP A 47 -8.77 -32.73 20.02
C ASP A 47 -9.48 -32.79 21.39
N HIS A 48 -8.75 -32.54 22.48
CA HIS A 48 -9.29 -32.57 23.84
C HIS A 48 -9.56 -31.18 24.44
N ASN A 49 -9.42 -30.11 23.62
CA ASN A 49 -9.61 -28.71 24.02
C ASN A 49 -8.86 -28.33 25.31
N LEU A 50 -7.59 -28.71 25.39
CA LEU A 50 -6.73 -28.43 26.53
C LEU A 50 -6.20 -26.99 26.48
N GLU A 51 -5.76 -26.47 27.63
CA GLU A 51 -5.12 -25.15 27.71
C GLU A 51 -3.81 -25.09 26.92
N ALA A 52 -3.53 -23.95 26.29
CA ALA A 52 -2.33 -23.77 25.46
C ALA A 52 -1.02 -23.93 26.23
N VAL A 53 -1.03 -23.69 27.55
CA VAL A 53 0.15 -23.80 28.43
C VAL A 53 0.86 -25.16 28.32
N TYR A 54 0.11 -26.24 28.05
CA TYR A 54 0.70 -27.59 27.92
C TYR A 54 1.61 -27.72 26.70
N ILE A 55 1.31 -27.04 25.60
CA ILE A 55 2.14 -27.07 24.40
C ILE A 55 3.17 -25.94 24.37
N GLU A 56 2.84 -24.75 24.87
CA GLU A 56 3.76 -23.60 24.90
C GLU A 56 5.06 -23.94 25.64
N LYS A 57 4.96 -24.56 26.83
CA LYS A 57 6.13 -25.01 27.61
C LYS A 57 7.00 -26.03 26.88
N VAL A 58 6.41 -26.86 26.02
CA VAL A 58 7.17 -27.86 25.23
C VAL A 58 7.83 -27.19 24.03
N ALA A 59 7.13 -26.26 23.37
CA ALA A 59 7.67 -25.46 22.28
C ALA A 59 8.86 -24.59 22.74
N GLU A 60 8.77 -23.96 23.93
CA GLU A 60 9.87 -23.21 24.52
C GLU A 60 11.15 -24.05 24.69
N LYS A 61 11.02 -25.30 25.14
CA LYS A 61 12.18 -26.22 25.28
C LYS A 61 12.80 -26.54 23.92
N LEU A 62 11.98 -26.75 22.88
CA LEU A 62 12.46 -26.96 21.52
C LEU A 62 13.21 -25.73 20.99
N VAL A 63 12.63 -24.54 21.18
CA VAL A 63 13.21 -23.26 20.76
C VAL A 63 14.54 -23.00 21.46
N LYS A 64 14.61 -23.25 22.77
CA LYS A 64 15.87 -23.13 23.53
C LYS A 64 16.95 -24.04 22.97
N TYR A 65 16.62 -25.29 22.63
CA TYR A 65 17.57 -26.19 21.95
C TYR A 65 17.96 -25.66 20.57
N PHE A 66 16.99 -25.20 19.77
CA PHE A 66 17.21 -24.65 18.44
C PHE A 66 18.19 -23.48 18.46
N SER A 67 18.06 -22.55 19.42
CA SER A 67 18.94 -21.38 19.56
C SER A 67 20.41 -21.73 19.85
N GLN A 68 20.66 -22.90 20.44
CA GLN A 68 22.00 -23.38 20.76
C GLN A 68 22.65 -24.18 19.63
N ALA A 69 21.85 -24.62 18.65
CA ALA A 69 22.30 -25.43 17.54
C ALA A 69 23.16 -24.64 16.54
N SER A 70 23.92 -25.32 15.68
CA SER A 70 24.66 -24.66 14.61
C SER A 70 23.75 -24.07 13.53
N ILE A 71 24.29 -23.19 12.69
CA ILE A 71 23.57 -22.61 11.55
C ILE A 71 22.98 -23.69 10.63
N PHE A 72 23.75 -24.73 10.30
CA PHE A 72 23.27 -25.80 9.43
C PHE A 72 22.20 -26.66 10.12
N LYS A 73 22.35 -26.90 11.42
CA LYS A 73 21.38 -27.65 12.20
C LYS A 73 20.04 -26.92 12.30
N ARG A 74 20.08 -25.61 12.58
CA ARG A 74 18.90 -24.73 12.57
C ARG A 74 18.18 -24.77 11.23
N ARG A 75 18.92 -24.67 10.11
CA ARG A 75 18.39 -24.85 8.75
C ARG A 75 17.62 -26.17 8.59
N LYS A 76 18.21 -27.30 9.00
CA LYS A 76 17.58 -28.63 8.88
C LYS A 76 16.35 -28.78 9.78
N MET A 77 16.37 -28.21 10.99
CA MET A 77 15.22 -28.19 11.87
C MET A 77 14.09 -27.32 11.31
N ALA A 78 14.40 -26.14 10.75
CA ALA A 78 13.41 -25.26 10.12
C ALA A 78 12.73 -25.93 8.91
N LEU A 79 13.49 -26.62 8.05
CA LEU A 79 12.96 -27.48 6.98
C LEU A 79 12.07 -28.62 7.48
N ARG A 80 12.26 -29.05 8.74
CA ARG A 80 11.41 -30.07 9.35
C ARG A 80 10.11 -29.47 9.87
N ILE A 81 10.18 -28.27 10.45
CA ILE A 81 9.06 -27.47 10.95
C ILE A 81 8.15 -27.04 9.80
N SER A 82 8.70 -26.72 8.63
CA SER A 82 7.93 -26.34 7.43
C SER A 82 6.92 -27.41 6.97
N ARG A 83 7.10 -28.66 7.39
CA ARG A 83 6.20 -29.80 7.09
C ARG A 83 5.13 -30.06 8.13
N LEU A 84 5.07 -29.24 9.19
CA LEU A 84 4.05 -29.36 10.24
C LEU A 84 2.76 -28.61 9.85
N PRO A 85 1.61 -28.89 10.51
CA PRO A 85 0.42 -28.07 10.37
C PRO A 85 0.66 -26.61 10.77
N LEU A 86 -0.01 -25.66 10.12
CA LEU A 86 0.22 -24.22 10.36
C LEU A 86 0.02 -23.81 11.82
N THR A 87 -0.98 -24.38 12.50
CA THR A 87 -1.21 -24.20 13.94
C THR A 87 0.04 -24.50 14.77
N THR A 88 0.76 -25.58 14.46
CA THR A 88 1.99 -25.94 15.18
C THR A 88 3.14 -25.00 14.83
N LYS A 89 3.24 -24.56 13.57
CA LYS A 89 4.25 -23.59 13.13
C LYS A 89 4.08 -22.25 13.84
N ILE A 90 2.85 -21.75 13.97
CA ILE A 90 2.53 -20.50 14.68
C ILE A 90 2.92 -20.62 16.15
N ILE A 91 2.62 -21.73 16.82
CA ILE A 91 3.01 -21.97 18.22
C ILE A 91 4.53 -21.93 18.38
N ILE A 92 5.28 -22.55 17.45
CA ILE A 92 6.75 -22.51 17.48
C ILE A 92 7.26 -21.08 17.27
N CYS A 93 6.71 -20.34 16.29
CA CYS A 93 7.10 -18.95 16.03
C CYS A 93 6.86 -18.08 17.27
N ARG A 94 5.69 -18.19 17.90
CA ARG A 94 5.39 -17.49 19.15
C ARG A 94 6.36 -17.87 20.28
N ALA A 95 6.75 -19.13 20.39
CA ALA A 95 7.72 -19.56 21.39
C ALA A 95 9.11 -18.94 21.18
N PHE A 96 9.54 -18.64 19.95
CA PHE A 96 10.74 -17.83 19.70
C PHE A 96 10.59 -16.41 20.25
N LEU A 97 9.48 -15.75 19.92
CA LEU A 97 9.22 -14.36 20.31
C LEU A 97 9.08 -14.19 21.82
N VAL A 98 8.42 -15.13 22.51
CA VAL A 98 8.31 -15.16 23.99
C VAL A 98 9.69 -15.30 24.66
N GLN A 99 10.64 -15.99 24.03
CA GLN A 99 12.01 -16.14 24.53
C GLN A 99 12.91 -14.94 24.15
N GLY A 100 12.38 -13.91 23.50
CA GLY A 100 13.16 -12.74 23.03
C GLY A 100 14.11 -13.07 21.89
N ILE A 101 13.85 -14.14 21.13
CA ILE A 101 14.68 -14.54 19.99
C ILE A 101 14.05 -13.96 18.72
N GLU A 102 14.72 -12.97 18.14
CA GLU A 102 14.23 -12.24 16.95
C GLU A 102 14.93 -12.66 15.66
N ASN A 103 16.00 -13.46 15.76
CA ASN A 103 16.76 -13.98 14.62
C ASN A 103 16.54 -15.48 14.45
N PHE A 104 15.68 -15.84 13.50
CA PHE A 104 15.43 -17.23 13.13
C PHE A 104 14.76 -17.30 11.75
N PRO A 105 14.90 -18.43 11.02
CA PRO A 105 14.38 -18.57 9.66
C PRO A 105 12.85 -18.75 9.66
N MET A 106 12.09 -17.69 9.98
CA MET A 106 10.63 -17.70 10.07
C MET A 106 10.01 -18.05 8.72
N GLU A 107 10.46 -17.41 7.64
CA GLU A 107 9.92 -17.65 6.31
C GLU A 107 10.03 -19.13 5.93
N LEU A 108 11.20 -19.72 6.18
CA LEU A 108 11.42 -21.15 5.96
C LEU A 108 10.41 -22.01 6.71
N MET A 109 10.16 -21.69 7.98
CA MET A 109 9.25 -22.45 8.83
C MET A 109 7.79 -22.31 8.38
N LEU A 110 7.40 -21.18 7.80
CA LEU A 110 6.01 -20.90 7.43
C LEU A 110 5.62 -21.39 6.02
N ILE A 111 6.56 -21.80 5.17
CA ILE A 111 6.28 -22.34 3.83
C ILE A 111 5.29 -23.52 3.83
N GLN A 112 4.43 -23.59 2.82
CA GLN A 112 3.56 -24.74 2.53
C GLN A 112 4.04 -25.54 1.31
N GLU A 113 4.33 -26.83 1.50
CA GLU A 113 4.65 -27.76 0.39
C GLU A 113 3.35 -28.39 -0.15
N THR A 114 3.03 -28.21 -1.44
CA THR A 114 1.98 -29.01 -2.08
C THR A 114 2.54 -30.29 -2.71
N ARG A 115 1.80 -31.40 -2.60
CA ARG A 115 2.13 -32.66 -3.28
C ARG A 115 0.98 -33.04 -4.19
N LYS A 116 1.25 -33.24 -5.49
CA LYS A 116 0.29 -33.84 -6.42
C LYS A 116 0.86 -35.15 -6.95
N ALA A 117 0.11 -36.23 -6.83
CA ALA A 117 0.42 -37.54 -7.42
C ALA A 117 1.84 -38.10 -7.14
N GLY A 118 2.38 -37.87 -5.93
CA GLY A 118 3.69 -38.40 -5.53
C GLY A 118 4.90 -37.64 -6.08
N VAL A 119 4.69 -36.55 -6.81
CA VAL A 119 5.74 -35.59 -7.21
C VAL A 119 5.68 -34.38 -6.26
N LYS A 120 6.84 -33.88 -5.83
CA LYS A 120 6.95 -32.66 -5.03
C LYS A 120 6.64 -31.47 -5.97
N ILE A 121 5.53 -30.77 -5.78
CA ILE A 121 5.10 -29.70 -6.68
C ILE A 121 4.95 -28.43 -5.86
N LYS A 122 5.89 -27.50 -6.04
CA LYS A 122 5.86 -26.09 -5.59
C LYS A 122 5.71 -25.85 -4.08
N ALA A 123 6.59 -25.01 -3.55
CA ALA A 123 6.53 -24.50 -2.19
C ALA A 123 5.97 -23.08 -2.25
N THR A 124 4.96 -22.76 -1.44
CA THR A 124 4.38 -21.41 -1.36
C THR A 124 4.80 -20.75 -0.04
N GLY A 125 5.33 -19.53 -0.12
CA GLY A 125 5.68 -18.71 1.04
C GLY A 125 4.44 -18.13 1.72
N PHE A 126 4.58 -17.78 3.01
CA PHE A 126 3.53 -17.05 3.72
C PHE A 126 3.56 -15.59 3.27
N LYS A 127 2.43 -15.07 2.77
CA LYS A 127 2.34 -13.68 2.35
C LYS A 127 2.11 -12.79 3.59
N LYS A 128 3.19 -12.22 4.14
CA LYS A 128 3.14 -11.16 5.16
C LYS A 128 2.36 -9.95 4.63
N THR A 129 1.79 -9.15 5.55
CA THR A 129 1.12 -7.90 5.15
C THR A 129 2.20 -6.92 4.72
N GLU A 130 2.01 -6.27 3.57
CA GLU A 130 2.93 -5.24 3.09
C GLU A 130 2.75 -3.99 3.95
N CYS A 131 3.84 -3.48 4.52
CA CYS A 131 3.76 -2.25 5.31
C CYS A 131 3.60 -1.06 4.37
N GLU A 132 2.45 -0.35 4.45
CA GLU A 132 2.24 0.89 3.69
C GLU A 132 3.08 2.05 4.25
N PHE A 133 3.47 1.95 5.53
CA PHE A 133 4.17 3.00 6.26
C PHE A 133 5.69 2.82 6.23
N ALA A 134 6.41 3.94 6.39
CA ALA A 134 7.81 3.89 6.76
C ALA A 134 7.92 3.51 8.25
N MET A 135 8.77 2.54 8.56
CA MET A 135 9.01 2.04 9.92
C MET A 135 10.47 2.27 10.30
N ALA A 136 10.69 2.91 11.44
CA ALA A 136 11.99 3.25 11.96
C ALA A 136 12.44 2.29 13.08
N LEU A 137 13.75 2.11 13.22
CA LEU A 137 14.41 1.32 14.26
C LEU A 137 15.80 1.91 14.57
N GLY A 138 16.25 1.81 15.81
CA GLY A 138 17.60 2.13 16.23
C GLY A 138 17.75 3.51 16.88
N ASN A 139 18.93 4.11 16.77
CA ASN A 139 19.29 5.38 17.41
C ASN A 139 18.46 6.54 16.81
N ASN A 140 17.73 7.25 17.67
CA ASN A 140 16.92 8.42 17.35
C ASN A 140 17.52 9.72 17.92
N ALA A 141 18.79 9.73 18.32
CA ALA A 141 19.48 10.95 18.70
C ALA A 141 19.33 12.01 17.60
N TRP A 142 19.01 13.24 18.01
CA TRP A 142 18.64 14.36 17.13
C TRP A 142 17.29 14.20 16.42
N GLY A 143 16.40 13.30 16.85
CA GLY A 143 15.09 13.12 16.23
C GLY A 143 15.14 12.62 14.78
N ARG A 144 16.28 12.08 14.34
CA ARG A 144 16.57 11.76 12.93
C ARG A 144 15.68 10.66 12.34
N LEU A 145 14.99 9.89 13.19
CA LEU A 145 14.05 8.86 12.74
C LEU A 145 12.64 9.40 12.50
N GLY A 146 12.32 10.62 12.97
CA GLY A 146 11.02 11.25 12.70
C GLY A 146 9.84 10.68 13.51
N ILE A 147 10.10 10.19 14.72
CA ILE A 147 9.11 9.47 15.54
C ILE A 147 8.84 10.13 16.90
N GLY A 148 9.43 11.30 17.19
CA GLY A 148 9.34 11.97 18.51
C GLY A 148 10.65 11.97 19.30
N TYR A 149 10.64 12.62 20.48
CA TYR A 149 11.80 12.79 21.39
C TYR A 149 11.76 11.89 22.63
N ASP A 150 10.65 11.20 22.83
CA ASP A 150 10.36 10.40 24.02
C ASP A 150 11.29 9.18 24.16
N VAL A 151 12.01 8.81 23.10
CA VAL A 151 12.94 7.67 23.11
C VAL A 151 14.18 7.93 22.24
N ASP A 152 15.37 7.89 22.85
CA ASP A 152 16.67 8.04 22.16
C ASP A 152 17.08 6.80 21.34
N HIS A 153 16.54 5.63 21.67
CA HIS A 153 16.82 4.38 20.96
C HIS A 153 15.59 3.49 20.85
N ILE A 154 15.30 3.06 19.64
CA ILE A 154 14.09 2.32 19.28
C ILE A 154 14.43 0.87 19.04
N SER A 155 13.97 0.00 19.93
CA SER A 155 14.17 -1.44 19.84
C SER A 155 13.09 -2.16 19.03
N GLU A 156 11.94 -1.53 18.77
CA GLU A 156 10.81 -2.12 18.04
C GLU A 156 10.44 -1.26 16.82
N LEU A 157 9.99 -1.88 15.73
CA LEU A 157 9.62 -1.15 14.50
C LEU A 157 8.51 -0.14 14.78
N THR A 158 8.85 1.16 14.69
CA THR A 158 7.95 2.26 15.04
C THR A 158 7.53 3.03 13.79
N PRO A 159 6.22 3.28 13.56
CA PRO A 159 5.76 4.03 12.39
C PRO A 159 6.25 5.48 12.35
N VAL A 160 6.75 5.91 11.20
CA VAL A 160 7.04 7.31 10.89
C VAL A 160 5.78 7.95 10.30
N LYS A 161 5.19 8.91 11.01
CA LYS A 161 3.96 9.58 10.58
C LYS A 161 4.24 10.51 9.39
N LEU A 162 3.71 10.16 8.22
CA LEU A 162 3.84 10.92 6.97
C LEU A 162 2.47 10.99 6.27
N PRO A 163 2.15 12.08 5.55
CA PRO A 163 0.84 12.26 4.91
C PRO A 163 0.72 11.57 3.54
N GLY A 164 1.72 10.78 3.13
CA GLY A 164 1.75 10.16 1.81
C GLY A 164 2.81 9.07 1.69
N ASN A 165 2.70 8.27 0.64
CA ASN A 165 3.62 7.16 0.40
C ASN A 165 5.04 7.68 0.13
N VAL A 166 6.02 7.01 0.69
CA VAL A 166 7.44 7.33 0.47
C VAL A 166 7.89 6.80 -0.88
N ARG A 167 8.42 7.68 -1.73
CA ARG A 167 9.14 7.31 -2.95
C ARG A 167 10.57 6.90 -2.63
N HIS A 168 11.25 7.72 -1.81
CA HIS A 168 12.65 7.52 -1.47
C HIS A 168 12.99 8.27 -0.16
N ILE A 169 13.95 7.75 0.62
CA ILE A 169 14.45 8.37 1.86
C ILE A 169 15.96 8.54 1.75
N GLU A 170 16.49 9.71 2.11
CA GLU A 170 17.91 9.86 2.39
C GLU A 170 18.13 10.11 3.88
N MET A 171 19.09 9.38 4.46
CA MET A 171 19.44 9.46 5.88
C MET A 171 20.88 9.94 6.03
N GLY A 172 21.06 11.04 6.76
CA GLY A 172 22.35 11.53 7.21
C GLY A 172 22.60 11.19 8.68
N GLN A 173 23.74 11.64 9.22
CA GLN A 173 24.06 11.41 10.62
C GLN A 173 23.24 12.27 11.59
N PHE A 174 22.65 13.38 11.13
CA PHE A 174 21.93 14.32 12.00
C PHE A 174 20.51 14.64 11.52
N HIS A 175 20.12 14.22 10.32
CA HIS A 175 18.80 14.48 9.76
C HIS A 175 18.45 13.49 8.66
N THR A 176 17.15 13.44 8.33
CA THR A 176 16.57 12.57 7.32
C THR A 176 15.64 13.38 6.42
N ILE A 177 15.70 13.12 5.12
CA ILE A 177 14.79 13.68 4.12
C ILE A 177 13.94 12.56 3.54
N PHE A 178 12.62 12.73 3.62
CA PHE A 178 11.63 11.86 3.01
C PHE A 178 11.13 12.53 1.73
N VAL A 179 11.17 11.80 0.62
CA VAL A 179 10.56 12.22 -0.65
C VAL A 179 9.31 11.39 -0.85
N LEU A 180 8.15 12.04 -0.89
CA LEU A 180 6.88 11.38 -1.12
C LEU A 180 6.64 11.13 -2.62
N THR A 181 5.73 10.21 -2.94
CA THR A 181 5.35 9.88 -4.33
C THR A 181 4.75 11.06 -5.10
N ASN A 182 4.11 12.00 -4.40
CA ASN A 182 3.58 13.24 -4.96
C ASN A 182 4.68 14.31 -5.25
N GLY A 183 5.94 14.00 -4.93
CA GLY A 183 7.10 14.87 -5.10
C GLY A 183 7.35 15.85 -3.96
N GLU A 184 6.51 15.88 -2.93
CA GLU A 184 6.75 16.71 -1.74
C GLU A 184 7.89 16.15 -0.88
N LEU A 185 8.60 17.05 -0.19
CA LEU A 185 9.68 16.71 0.71
C LEU A 185 9.25 16.95 2.15
N TYR A 186 9.65 16.05 3.03
CA TYR A 186 9.52 16.19 4.47
C TYR A 186 10.89 15.96 5.12
N GLY A 187 11.20 16.70 6.18
CA GLY A 187 12.47 16.60 6.89
C GLY A 187 12.28 16.43 8.40
N CYS A 188 13.19 15.68 9.04
CA CYS A 188 13.34 15.64 10.49
C CYS A 188 14.83 15.59 10.84
N GLY A 189 15.19 15.96 12.06
CA GLY A 189 16.58 16.05 12.50
C GLY A 189 17.00 17.45 12.96
N LYS A 190 18.29 17.74 12.83
CA LYS A 190 18.88 19.06 13.01
C LYS A 190 18.35 20.08 11.98
N ALA A 191 17.52 21.02 12.40
CA ALA A 191 16.76 21.95 11.55
C ALA A 191 17.64 22.72 10.58
N ALA A 192 18.78 23.24 11.05
CA ALA A 192 19.72 24.04 10.27
C ALA A 192 20.25 23.32 9.00
N ASN A 193 20.15 21.99 8.93
CA ASN A 193 20.62 21.19 7.80
C ASN A 193 19.60 21.03 6.67
N PHE A 194 18.31 21.36 6.89
CA PHE A 194 17.24 21.10 5.93
C PHE A 194 16.08 22.10 5.91
N LEU A 195 15.93 23.00 6.88
CA LEU A 195 14.97 24.10 6.81
C LEU A 195 15.66 25.39 6.34
N GLU A 196 14.97 26.20 5.54
CA GLU A 196 15.46 27.52 5.11
C GLU A 196 15.15 28.59 6.18
N GLY A 197 16.15 29.40 6.53
CA GLY A 197 16.04 30.54 7.44
C GLY A 197 17.03 30.50 8.60
N ASN A 198 16.93 31.49 9.49
CA ASN A 198 17.81 31.63 10.66
C ASN A 198 17.45 30.63 11.79
N HIS A 199 17.75 29.35 11.56
CA HIS A 199 17.61 28.28 12.55
C HIS A 199 18.80 28.24 13.51
N GLU A 200 18.54 28.04 14.80
CA GLU A 200 19.62 27.82 15.76
C GLU A 200 20.36 26.53 15.43
N VAL A 201 21.68 26.51 15.68
CA VAL A 201 22.52 25.34 15.35
C VAL A 201 21.99 24.08 16.03
N GLU A 202 21.41 24.17 17.22
CA GLU A 202 20.93 23.00 17.98
C GLU A 202 19.40 22.81 17.92
N GLU A 203 18.68 23.52 17.04
CA GLU A 203 17.24 23.29 16.86
C GLU A 203 17.02 21.91 16.23
N ILE A 204 16.14 21.11 16.85
CA ILE A 204 15.81 19.76 16.41
C ILE A 204 14.32 19.71 16.06
N ILE A 205 13.99 18.93 15.04
CA ILE A 205 12.64 18.61 14.60
C ILE A 205 12.49 17.09 14.62
N ALA A 206 11.86 16.52 15.65
CA ALA A 206 11.77 15.07 15.82
C ALA A 206 10.59 14.39 15.12
N THR A 207 9.69 15.15 14.49
CA THR A 207 8.60 14.63 13.66
C THR A 207 8.69 15.28 12.28
N PRO A 208 8.47 14.56 11.17
CA PRO A 208 8.66 15.09 9.83
C PRO A 208 7.83 16.36 9.58
N VAL A 209 8.48 17.43 9.13
CA VAL A 209 7.84 18.68 8.72
C VAL A 209 7.94 18.86 7.22
N LYS A 210 6.90 19.45 6.61
CA LYS A 210 6.89 19.72 5.17
C LYS A 210 7.92 20.79 4.80
N LEU A 211 8.62 20.58 3.68
CA LEU A 211 9.62 21.51 3.15
C LEU A 211 9.03 22.26 1.94
N ASP A 212 8.53 23.47 2.17
CA ASP A 212 7.76 24.22 1.16
C ASP A 212 8.61 24.90 0.07
N TYR A 213 9.93 24.94 0.24
CA TYR A 213 10.84 25.59 -0.71
C TYR A 213 11.15 24.73 -1.96
N PHE A 214 10.81 23.43 -1.96
CA PHE A 214 11.13 22.55 -3.10
C PHE A 214 10.14 21.39 -3.27
N LYS A 215 9.82 21.09 -4.54
CA LYS A 215 9.01 19.92 -4.93
C LYS A 215 9.67 19.17 -6.09
N CYS A 216 9.94 17.89 -5.89
CA CYS A 216 10.50 17.00 -6.91
C CYS A 216 9.56 16.85 -8.11
N ARG A 217 10.06 17.12 -9.31
CA ARG A 217 9.33 16.95 -10.57
C ARG A 217 9.50 15.52 -11.11
N PRO A 218 8.42 14.81 -11.49
CA PRO A 218 8.53 13.41 -11.96
C PRO A 218 9.45 13.19 -13.16
N LYS A 219 9.60 14.20 -14.04
CA LYS A 219 10.36 14.12 -15.30
C LYS A 219 11.82 14.58 -15.17
N VAL A 220 12.24 15.08 -14.00
CA VAL A 220 13.60 15.56 -13.76
C VAL A 220 14.28 14.61 -12.79
N ASN A 221 15.51 14.22 -13.09
CA ASN A 221 16.31 13.41 -12.17
C ASN A 221 16.85 14.30 -11.04
N HIS A 222 16.08 14.42 -9.96
CA HIS A 222 16.50 15.09 -8.73
C HIS A 222 17.25 14.09 -7.85
N GLU A 223 18.51 14.37 -7.58
CA GLU A 223 19.32 13.65 -6.61
C GLU A 223 19.41 14.47 -5.33
N ILE A 224 19.16 13.82 -4.19
CA ILE A 224 19.27 14.42 -2.87
C ILE A 224 20.47 13.78 -2.18
N VAL A 225 21.38 14.61 -1.66
CA VAL A 225 22.59 14.16 -0.98
C VAL A 225 22.67 14.85 0.37
N LEU A 226 22.81 14.05 1.43
CA LEU A 226 22.93 14.54 2.80
C LEU A 226 24.39 14.48 3.24
N THR A 227 24.84 15.54 3.90
CA THR A 227 26.08 15.56 4.68
C THR A 227 25.72 15.75 6.15
N ASP A 228 26.71 15.71 7.03
CA ASP A 228 26.50 15.98 8.47
C ASP A 228 26.02 17.41 8.75
N ALA A 229 26.20 18.34 7.81
CA ALA A 229 25.90 19.77 8.00
C ALA A 229 25.00 20.39 6.93
N SER A 230 24.56 19.62 5.92
CA SER A 230 23.78 20.16 4.80
C SER A 230 22.97 19.12 4.04
N THR A 231 21.94 19.59 3.32
CA THR A 231 21.18 18.87 2.31
C THR A 231 21.39 19.50 0.95
N LYS A 232 21.92 18.76 -0.03
CA LYS A 232 22.06 19.19 -1.42
C LYS A 232 20.98 18.54 -2.29
N ILE A 233 20.29 19.35 -3.08
CA ILE A 233 19.26 18.95 -4.03
C ILE A 233 19.71 19.34 -5.43
N THR A 234 19.96 18.34 -6.28
CA THR A 234 20.35 18.59 -7.68
C THR A 234 19.13 18.85 -8.57
N GLY A 235 19.33 19.69 -9.58
CA GLY A 235 18.25 20.06 -10.49
C GLY A 235 17.20 20.97 -9.84
N TYR A 236 17.63 21.86 -8.94
CA TYR A 236 16.76 22.90 -8.36
C TYR A 236 16.14 23.77 -9.47
N THR A 237 16.98 24.15 -10.44
CA THR A 237 16.58 24.54 -11.80
C THR A 237 17.26 23.60 -12.81
N GLU A 238 17.05 23.79 -14.12
CA GLU A 238 17.64 22.90 -15.16
C GLU A 238 19.18 22.78 -15.02
N ASP A 239 19.84 23.87 -14.60
CA ASP A 239 21.30 24.01 -14.53
C ASP A 239 21.86 24.39 -13.13
N SER A 240 21.09 24.22 -12.05
CA SER A 240 21.57 24.54 -10.68
C SER A 240 21.26 23.46 -9.64
N SER A 241 21.99 23.53 -8.52
CA SER A 241 21.74 22.74 -7.32
C SER A 241 21.49 23.67 -6.12
N LEU A 242 20.53 23.31 -5.27
CA LEU A 242 20.25 24.00 -4.00
C LEU A 242 20.91 23.25 -2.85
N ILE A 243 21.52 23.97 -1.92
CA ILE A 243 22.10 23.43 -0.70
C ILE A 243 21.46 24.16 0.47
N ILE A 244 20.89 23.43 1.43
CA ILE A 244 20.44 23.95 2.72
C ILE A 244 21.43 23.48 3.79
N GLY A 245 21.83 24.36 4.71
CA GLY A 245 22.86 24.12 5.73
C GLY A 245 24.24 24.69 5.37
N LYS A 246 25.25 24.30 6.15
CA LYS A 246 26.60 24.84 6.04
C LYS A 246 27.28 24.31 4.77
N TYR A 247 27.62 25.21 3.85
CA TYR A 247 28.33 24.89 2.62
C TYR A 247 29.74 25.50 2.58
N THR A 248 30.74 24.69 2.24
CA THR A 248 32.11 25.14 1.96
C THR A 248 32.42 24.95 0.48
N PRO A 249 32.67 26.03 -0.29
CA PRO A 249 32.96 25.95 -1.72
C PRO A 249 34.23 25.13 -1.99
N THR A 250 34.16 24.23 -2.96
CA THR A 250 35.35 23.56 -3.53
C THR A 250 35.87 24.32 -4.76
N GLU A 251 37.10 24.07 -5.17
CA GLU A 251 37.69 24.72 -6.34
C GLU A 251 36.86 24.45 -7.61
N ASN A 252 36.53 25.51 -8.37
CA ASN A 252 35.75 25.53 -9.62
C ASN A 252 34.21 25.66 -9.52
N ILE A 253 33.59 25.76 -8.33
CA ILE A 253 32.12 25.92 -8.23
C ILE A 253 31.72 27.40 -8.19
N ARG A 254 30.77 27.82 -9.05
CA ARG A 254 30.20 29.18 -9.04
C ARG A 254 28.93 29.24 -8.19
N ILE A 255 28.94 30.08 -7.15
CA ILE A 255 27.75 30.45 -6.38
C ILE A 255 26.88 31.40 -7.23
N LEU A 256 25.62 31.03 -7.42
CA LEU A 256 24.63 31.82 -8.17
C LEU A 256 23.84 32.75 -7.23
N SER A 257 23.48 32.26 -6.05
CA SER A 257 22.75 32.99 -5.00
C SER A 257 22.93 32.31 -3.65
N SER A 258 22.73 33.02 -2.54
CA SER A 258 22.79 32.48 -1.17
C SER A 258 21.91 33.28 -0.21
N GLY A 259 21.36 32.61 0.80
CA GLY A 259 20.60 33.21 1.90
C GLY A 259 21.27 32.97 3.26
N GLU A 260 20.49 33.01 4.33
CA GLU A 260 20.98 32.89 5.72
C GLU A 260 21.64 31.53 5.99
N ASN A 261 21.05 30.44 5.48
CA ASN A 261 21.57 29.09 5.62
C ASN A 261 21.40 28.24 4.36
N TRP A 262 21.28 28.86 3.18
CA TRP A 262 21.17 28.14 1.92
C TRP A 262 22.04 28.75 0.83
N THR A 263 22.38 27.95 -0.18
CA THR A 263 23.21 28.37 -1.32
C THR A 263 22.76 27.66 -2.60
N ILE A 264 22.65 28.41 -3.69
CA ILE A 264 22.41 27.89 -5.04
C ILE A 264 23.71 27.97 -5.84
N ILE A 265 24.13 26.85 -6.43
CA ILE A 265 25.36 26.72 -7.21
C ILE A 265 25.06 26.25 -8.65
N ASN A 266 25.95 26.54 -9.60
CA ASN A 266 25.82 26.02 -10.96
C ASN A 266 26.09 24.51 -11.04
N LYS A 267 25.54 23.86 -12.08
CA LYS A 267 25.72 22.43 -12.34
C LYS A 267 27.01 22.17 -13.12
N LEU A 268 28.07 21.69 -12.48
CA LEU A 268 29.23 21.12 -13.17
C LEU A 268 29.03 19.62 -13.42
N ARG A 269 28.53 19.28 -14.61
CA ARG A 269 28.04 17.94 -14.96
C ARG A 269 29.12 16.84 -15.12
N LEU A 270 30.38 17.07 -14.75
CA LEU A 270 31.49 16.15 -15.10
C LEU A 270 32.56 15.86 -14.02
N ALA A 271 32.52 16.47 -12.83
CA ALA A 271 33.50 16.20 -11.76
C ALA A 271 32.91 15.53 -10.51
N GLU A 272 31.69 15.91 -10.11
CA GLU A 272 31.07 15.41 -8.86
C GLU A 272 30.67 13.92 -8.92
N ASN A 273 30.53 13.34 -10.11
CA ASN A 273 30.30 11.89 -10.26
C ASN A 273 31.51 11.05 -9.80
N ARG A 274 32.74 11.59 -9.85
CA ARG A 274 33.92 10.87 -9.34
C ARG A 274 33.99 10.91 -7.81
N GLU A 275 33.69 12.05 -7.19
CA GLU A 275 33.67 12.15 -5.72
C GLU A 275 32.50 11.37 -5.10
N ALA A 276 31.33 11.33 -5.75
CA ALA A 276 30.18 10.51 -5.33
C ALA A 276 30.39 8.98 -5.57
N GLU A 277 31.26 8.60 -6.51
CA GLU A 277 31.74 7.22 -6.68
C GLU A 277 32.89 6.88 -5.71
N GLU A 278 33.77 7.84 -5.38
CA GLU A 278 34.89 7.64 -4.45
C GLU A 278 34.43 7.52 -2.99
N HIS A 279 33.33 8.18 -2.59
CA HIS A 279 32.70 8.03 -1.27
C HIS A 279 31.98 6.69 -1.05
N LYS A 280 31.93 5.80 -2.06
CA LYS A 280 31.32 4.46 -1.95
C LYS A 280 32.31 3.34 -1.62
N ASN A 281 33.61 3.60 -1.72
CA ASN A 281 34.66 2.65 -1.31
C ASN A 281 35.02 2.89 0.15
N ARG A 282 34.19 2.40 1.07
CA ARG A 282 34.43 2.59 2.51
C ARG A 282 35.41 1.53 3.01
N LYS A 283 36.42 2.00 3.74
CA LYS A 283 37.31 1.14 4.51
C LYS A 283 36.57 0.69 5.76
N ILE A 284 36.50 -0.62 5.96
CA ILE A 284 35.87 -1.22 7.14
C ILE A 284 36.85 -2.19 7.79
N THR A 285 36.62 -2.46 9.07
CA THR A 285 37.37 -3.46 9.83
C THR A 285 36.54 -4.73 9.95
N VAL A 286 37.10 -5.87 9.52
CA VAL A 286 36.44 -7.19 9.63
C VAL A 286 37.28 -8.17 10.44
N ASP A 287 36.62 -9.16 11.02
CA ASP A 287 37.30 -10.25 11.72
C ASP A 287 37.89 -11.24 10.72
N VAL A 288 39.02 -11.83 11.07
CA VAL A 288 39.70 -12.89 10.31
C VAL A 288 39.59 -14.19 11.08
N HIS A 289 39.49 -15.31 10.36
CA HIS A 289 39.37 -16.66 10.95
C HIS A 289 40.48 -17.04 11.95
N ASP A 290 41.62 -16.35 11.96
CA ASP A 290 42.73 -16.53 12.90
C ASP A 290 42.57 -15.72 14.22
N GLY A 291 41.47 -14.98 14.35
CA GLY A 291 41.16 -14.12 15.50
C GLY A 291 41.71 -12.70 15.40
N THR A 292 42.40 -12.35 14.31
CA THR A 292 42.85 -10.97 14.05
C THR A 292 41.75 -10.13 13.39
N ARG A 293 41.99 -8.82 13.30
CA ARG A 293 41.13 -7.89 12.55
C ARG A 293 41.91 -7.26 11.41
N ARG A 294 41.25 -7.08 10.28
CA ARG A 294 41.86 -6.53 9.07
C ARG A 294 40.99 -5.45 8.45
N GLU A 295 41.62 -4.35 8.05
CA GLU A 295 40.97 -3.33 7.24
C GLU A 295 40.92 -3.75 5.76
N LEU A 296 39.77 -3.56 5.13
CA LEU A 296 39.57 -3.79 3.71
C LEU A 296 38.54 -2.81 3.13
N ILE A 297 38.50 -2.73 1.80
CA ILE A 297 37.53 -1.88 1.08
C ILE A 297 36.40 -2.76 0.57
N VAL A 298 35.18 -2.52 1.05
CA VAL A 298 33.96 -3.11 0.51
C VAL A 298 33.30 -2.14 -0.47
N ARG A 299 32.71 -2.68 -1.52
CA ARG A 299 32.05 -1.91 -2.58
C ARG A 299 30.54 -2.18 -2.57
N PRO A 300 29.70 -1.24 -3.02
CA PRO A 300 28.24 -1.41 -3.05
C PRO A 300 27.74 -2.46 -4.05
N ASP A 301 28.58 -2.92 -4.98
CA ASP A 301 28.28 -3.94 -5.98
C ASP A 301 28.59 -5.37 -5.47
N CYS A 302 28.46 -5.61 -4.16
CA CYS A 302 28.70 -6.89 -3.50
C CYS A 302 30.12 -7.45 -3.68
N THR A 303 31.11 -6.56 -3.89
CA THR A 303 32.50 -6.94 -4.11
C THR A 303 33.44 -6.26 -3.12
N TRP A 304 34.68 -6.75 -3.00
CA TRP A 304 35.70 -6.21 -2.12
C TRP A 304 37.08 -6.23 -2.78
N LEU A 305 38.03 -5.45 -2.24
CA LEU A 305 39.40 -5.39 -2.74
C LEU A 305 40.33 -6.27 -1.88
N GLY A 306 40.93 -7.28 -2.53
CA GLY A 306 41.86 -8.24 -1.92
C GLY A 306 43.25 -7.67 -1.62
N LYS A 307 44.22 -8.54 -1.23
CA LYS A 307 45.62 -8.14 -0.93
C LYS A 307 46.30 -7.41 -2.10
N ASP A 308 45.94 -7.75 -3.33
CA ASP A 308 46.56 -7.22 -4.56
C ASP A 308 45.71 -6.15 -5.26
N ASN A 309 44.75 -5.54 -4.55
CA ASN A 309 43.71 -4.66 -5.13
C ASN A 309 42.87 -5.33 -6.25
N GLU A 310 42.88 -6.65 -6.33
CA GLU A 310 41.98 -7.39 -7.20
C GLU A 310 40.55 -7.33 -6.66
N LYS A 311 39.61 -7.15 -7.58
CA LYS A 311 38.17 -7.14 -7.28
C LYS A 311 37.70 -8.58 -7.11
N GLN A 312 37.20 -8.92 -5.93
CA GLN A 312 36.64 -10.24 -5.60
C GLN A 312 35.19 -10.14 -5.13
N GLU A 313 34.41 -11.17 -5.36
CA GLU A 313 33.01 -11.26 -4.91
C GLU A 313 32.91 -11.62 -3.42
N ILE A 314 31.83 -11.17 -2.78
CA ILE A 314 31.51 -11.54 -1.38
C ILE A 314 30.62 -12.77 -1.40
N VAL A 315 30.98 -13.80 -0.62
CA VAL A 315 30.15 -15.01 -0.49
C VAL A 315 29.09 -14.78 0.59
N PHE A 316 27.81 -14.92 0.26
CA PHE A 316 26.71 -14.76 1.20
C PHE A 316 26.11 -16.10 1.65
N LEU A 317 25.94 -16.25 2.97
CA LEU A 317 25.17 -17.32 3.60
C LEU A 317 23.95 -16.74 4.32
N LEU A 318 22.75 -16.98 3.82
CA LEU A 318 21.48 -16.59 4.45
C LEU A 318 20.84 -17.82 5.11
N ASP A 319 20.70 -17.84 6.44
CA ASP A 319 20.18 -19.00 7.20
C ASP A 319 20.84 -20.34 6.82
N GLY A 320 22.14 -20.29 6.47
CA GLY A 320 22.93 -21.45 6.05
C GLY A 320 22.68 -21.91 4.61
N PHE A 321 21.98 -21.14 3.78
CA PHE A 321 21.93 -21.29 2.33
C PHE A 321 22.95 -20.36 1.67
N ARG A 322 23.71 -20.88 0.70
CA ARG A 322 24.58 -20.05 -0.14
C ARG A 322 23.76 -19.37 -1.23
N VAL A 323 23.93 -18.06 -1.37
CA VAL A 323 23.14 -17.21 -2.29
C VAL A 323 24.06 -16.49 -3.26
N ASN A 324 23.60 -16.30 -4.49
CA ASN A 324 24.29 -15.48 -5.49
C ASN A 324 24.27 -14.00 -5.08
N SER A 325 25.42 -13.33 -5.12
CA SER A 325 25.57 -11.96 -4.62
C SER A 325 24.81 -10.92 -5.45
N GLU A 326 24.51 -11.21 -6.71
CA GLU A 326 23.73 -10.34 -7.61
C GLU A 326 22.31 -10.06 -7.07
N HIS A 327 21.69 -11.02 -6.37
CA HIS A 327 20.37 -10.83 -5.77
C HIS A 327 20.36 -9.81 -4.62
N LEU A 328 21.52 -9.51 -4.04
CA LEU A 328 21.69 -8.56 -2.95
C LEU A 328 22.21 -7.20 -3.41
N TRP A 329 22.53 -7.05 -4.71
CA TRP A 329 23.03 -5.79 -5.25
C TRP A 329 22.02 -4.67 -5.03
N LYS A 330 22.48 -3.53 -4.49
CA LYS A 330 21.68 -2.36 -4.06
C LYS A 330 20.74 -2.59 -2.87
N ASN A 331 20.70 -3.80 -2.32
CA ASN A 331 19.89 -4.19 -1.18
C ASN A 331 20.75 -4.61 0.03
N TYR A 332 22.05 -4.34 -0.02
CA TYR A 332 23.03 -4.70 0.98
C TYR A 332 23.72 -3.47 1.55
N PHE A 333 23.89 -3.45 2.87
CA PHE A 333 24.51 -2.36 3.62
C PHE A 333 25.42 -2.93 4.70
N TYR A 334 26.41 -2.17 5.09
CA TYR A 334 27.39 -2.58 6.09
C TYR A 334 27.86 -1.38 6.90
N THR A 335 28.45 -1.71 8.04
CA THR A 335 28.95 -0.79 9.06
C THR A 335 30.46 -0.86 9.11
N ASP A 336 31.09 0.11 9.78
CA ASP A 336 32.55 0.21 9.84
C ASP A 336 33.20 -0.95 10.63
N ASP A 337 32.45 -1.65 11.49
CA ASP A 337 32.88 -2.82 12.26
C ASP A 337 32.52 -4.18 11.61
N GLY A 338 32.06 -4.15 10.36
CA GLY A 338 31.78 -5.33 9.56
C GLY A 338 30.43 -6.01 9.83
N VAL A 339 29.54 -5.40 10.63
CA VAL A 339 28.13 -5.83 10.71
C VAL A 339 27.44 -5.47 9.40
N ALA A 340 26.64 -6.41 8.88
CA ALA A 340 26.00 -6.27 7.59
C ALA A 340 24.50 -6.53 7.65
N TYR A 341 23.76 -5.81 6.83
CA TYR A 341 22.32 -5.88 6.68
C TYR A 341 21.96 -6.07 5.22
N ALA A 342 20.96 -6.90 4.92
CA ALA A 342 20.53 -7.14 3.56
C ALA A 342 19.02 -7.32 3.47
N MET A 343 18.44 -6.87 2.36
CA MET A 343 17.07 -7.19 1.96
C MET A 343 17.12 -8.31 0.92
N PHE A 344 16.48 -9.44 1.21
CA PHE A 344 16.32 -10.56 0.29
C PHE A 344 14.88 -11.07 0.34
N ASP A 345 14.23 -11.16 -0.83
CA ASP A 345 12.81 -11.51 -0.97
C ASP A 345 11.89 -10.74 0.01
N LYS A 346 12.06 -9.41 0.08
CA LYS A 346 11.34 -8.50 1.00
C LYS A 346 11.52 -8.76 2.50
N ASN A 347 12.42 -9.68 2.86
CA ASN A 347 12.81 -9.97 4.23
C ASN A 347 14.18 -9.37 4.53
N MET A 348 14.41 -9.02 5.79
CA MET A 348 15.66 -8.42 6.21
C MET A 348 16.54 -9.47 6.87
N TYR A 349 17.83 -9.38 6.62
CA TYR A 349 18.86 -10.25 7.18
C TYR A 349 19.90 -9.39 7.89
N LYS A 350 20.42 -9.88 9.01
CA LYS A 350 21.55 -9.28 9.71
C LYS A 350 22.64 -10.31 9.92
N GLY A 351 23.88 -9.87 9.77
CA GLY A 351 25.02 -10.75 9.81
C GLY A 351 26.34 -10.03 10.02
N LYS A 352 27.42 -10.75 9.76
CA LYS A 352 28.78 -10.22 9.88
C LYS A 352 29.66 -10.68 8.73
N LEU A 353 30.52 -9.77 8.27
CA LEU A 353 31.60 -10.01 7.33
C LEU A 353 32.82 -10.60 8.05
N ILE A 354 33.36 -11.69 7.53
CA ILE A 354 34.51 -12.41 8.09
C ILE A 354 35.42 -12.87 6.96
N ILE A 355 36.74 -12.71 7.12
CA ILE A 355 37.73 -13.27 6.19
C ILE A 355 37.99 -14.74 6.51
N VAL A 356 37.81 -15.59 5.52
CA VAL A 356 38.00 -17.05 5.60
C VAL A 356 39.04 -17.53 4.57
N PRO A 357 39.72 -18.67 4.81
CA PRO A 357 40.75 -19.14 3.90
C PRO A 357 40.15 -19.72 2.61
N ARG A 358 40.71 -19.33 1.46
CA ARG A 358 40.45 -19.95 0.14
C ARG A 358 41.04 -21.36 0.07
N VAL A 359 40.55 -22.20 -0.83
CA VAL A 359 41.16 -23.50 -1.14
C VAL A 359 42.60 -23.26 -1.65
N ALA A 360 43.58 -23.99 -1.10
CA ALA A 360 44.95 -23.99 -1.64
C ALA A 360 44.96 -24.75 -2.98
N ASP A 361 45.49 -24.13 -4.03
CA ASP A 361 45.69 -24.78 -5.34
C ASP A 361 46.75 -25.89 -5.20
N HIS A 362 46.32 -27.10 -4.86
CA HIS A 362 47.11 -28.30 -5.11
C HIS A 362 46.72 -28.86 -6.47
N SER A 363 47.11 -28.16 -7.54
CA SER A 363 47.22 -28.77 -8.87
C SER A 363 48.67 -29.22 -9.06
N GLY A 364 49.00 -30.41 -8.55
CA GLY A 364 50.32 -31.02 -8.70
C GLY A 364 50.41 -32.34 -7.96
N ASP A 365 50.39 -33.42 -8.74
CA ASP A 365 50.82 -34.80 -8.44
C ASP A 365 50.34 -35.51 -7.16
N ASP A 366 49.37 -36.41 -7.34
CA ASP A 366 49.37 -37.71 -6.64
C ASP A 366 49.90 -38.76 -7.64
N SER A 367 51.22 -38.76 -7.90
CA SER A 367 51.91 -39.92 -8.43
C SER A 367 53.37 -39.97 -7.95
N SER A 368 53.80 -41.19 -7.66
CA SER A 368 55.12 -41.66 -7.18
C SER A 368 55.54 -41.34 -5.74
N ASP A 369 55.42 -42.38 -4.91
CA ASP A 369 56.46 -42.77 -3.96
C ASP A 369 57.83 -42.79 -4.66
N GLU A 370 58.84 -42.15 -4.09
CA GLU A 370 60.18 -42.71 -3.86
C GLU A 370 61.09 -41.68 -3.16
N GLU A 371 61.86 -42.19 -2.21
CA GLU A 371 62.87 -41.50 -1.40
C GLU A 371 64.07 -41.09 -2.25
N GLU A 372 64.68 -39.92 -1.99
CA GLU A 372 66.15 -39.81 -1.86
C GLU A 372 66.61 -38.43 -1.36
N ASP A 373 67.64 -38.47 -0.52
CA ASP A 373 68.36 -37.37 0.12
C ASP A 373 68.97 -36.37 -0.87
N GLY A 374 68.99 -35.07 -0.51
CA GLY A 374 69.83 -34.09 -1.20
C GLY A 374 69.49 -32.63 -0.90
N ASP A 375 70.31 -32.04 -0.03
CA ASP A 375 70.55 -30.61 0.24
C ASP A 375 69.58 -29.52 -0.28
N ILE A 376 69.10 -28.79 0.73
CA ILE A 376 68.46 -27.48 0.71
C ILE A 376 69.24 -26.49 -0.17
N GLN A 377 68.63 -26.08 -1.29
CA GLN A 377 68.60 -24.67 -1.73
C GLN A 377 67.57 -24.50 -2.85
N VAL A 378 66.75 -23.45 -2.73
CA VAL A 378 65.63 -23.06 -3.61
C VAL A 378 64.29 -23.76 -3.31
N ALA A 379 63.79 -23.62 -2.08
CA ALA A 379 62.39 -23.89 -1.72
C ALA A 379 61.67 -22.69 -1.08
N ASP A 380 62.17 -21.46 -1.32
CA ASP A 380 61.60 -20.21 -0.78
C ASP A 380 60.91 -19.33 -1.83
N ALA A 381 60.54 -19.87 -2.99
CA ALA A 381 59.89 -19.08 -4.06
C ALA A 381 58.55 -19.64 -4.58
N LEU A 382 57.98 -20.67 -3.95
CA LEU A 382 56.68 -21.26 -4.36
C LEU A 382 55.66 -21.41 -3.22
N ILE A 383 55.90 -20.76 -2.08
CA ILE A 383 54.89 -20.55 -1.05
C ILE A 383 54.46 -19.10 -1.16
N GLU A 384 53.30 -18.83 -1.76
CA GLU A 384 52.35 -17.73 -1.42
C GLU A 384 51.39 -17.40 -2.57
N ARG A 385 50.31 -18.19 -2.70
CA ARG A 385 48.98 -17.62 -2.95
C ARG A 385 48.03 -18.12 -1.88
N LYS A 386 48.18 -17.61 -0.65
CA LYS A 386 47.13 -17.67 0.38
C LYS A 386 46.03 -16.71 -0.04
N GLY A 387 45.03 -17.20 -0.77
CA GLY A 387 43.85 -16.41 -1.09
C GLY A 387 42.95 -16.27 0.14
N ASP A 388 42.55 -15.04 0.45
CA ASP A 388 41.48 -14.75 1.40
C ASP A 388 40.14 -14.74 0.65
N VAL A 389 39.04 -15.10 1.33
CA VAL A 389 37.66 -14.95 0.83
C VAL A 389 36.87 -14.16 1.87
N LEU A 390 36.07 -13.19 1.44
CA LEU A 390 35.17 -12.47 2.32
C LEU A 390 33.81 -13.17 2.37
N LEU A 391 33.46 -13.70 3.54
CA LEU A 391 32.22 -14.42 3.81
C LEU A 391 31.29 -13.53 4.65
N CYS A 392 30.04 -13.37 4.21
CA CYS A 392 28.98 -12.70 4.96
C CYS A 392 27.95 -13.73 5.43
N VAL A 393 27.85 -13.95 6.73
CA VAL A 393 26.92 -14.92 7.33
C VAL A 393 25.80 -14.16 8.00
N MET A 394 24.56 -14.42 7.58
CA MET A 394 23.40 -13.63 7.97
C MET A 394 22.23 -14.53 8.37
N GLU A 395 21.42 -14.02 9.28
CA GLU A 395 20.18 -14.64 9.76
C GLU A 395 19.00 -13.69 9.52
N GLU A 396 17.83 -14.26 9.24
CA GLU A 396 16.59 -13.48 9.08
C GLU A 396 16.33 -12.65 10.35
N ILE A 397 16.01 -11.37 10.20
CA ILE A 397 15.40 -10.53 11.23
C ILE A 397 13.90 -10.64 11.05
N VAL A 398 13.25 -11.27 12.03
CA VAL A 398 11.83 -11.53 12.01
C VAL A 398 11.04 -10.24 12.17
N ALA A 399 10.07 -10.03 11.29
CA ALA A 399 9.21 -8.85 11.30
C ALA A 399 7.77 -9.22 10.91
N PRO A 400 6.76 -8.54 11.47
CA PRO A 400 5.35 -8.78 11.16
C PRO A 400 4.95 -8.40 9.74
N PHE A 401 5.73 -7.50 9.11
CA PHE A 401 5.45 -6.95 7.80
C PHE A 401 6.58 -7.24 6.80
N GLU A 402 6.22 -7.28 5.51
CA GLU A 402 7.21 -7.24 4.43
C GLU A 402 7.54 -5.79 4.05
N PHE A 403 8.80 -5.53 3.68
CA PHE A 403 9.28 -4.21 3.26
C PHE A 403 9.89 -4.29 1.87
N GLY A 404 9.69 -3.25 1.05
CA GLY A 404 10.25 -3.20 -0.30
C GLY A 404 11.73 -2.84 -0.31
N THR A 405 12.18 -1.98 0.61
CA THR A 405 13.58 -1.56 0.73
C THR A 405 13.85 -0.96 2.12
N MET A 406 15.11 -0.57 2.36
CA MET A 406 15.53 0.10 3.58
C MET A 406 16.61 1.15 3.31
N LYS A 407 16.71 2.11 4.23
CA LYS A 407 17.77 3.09 4.32
C LYS A 407 18.37 3.05 5.72
N MET A 408 19.64 3.37 5.81
CA MET A 408 20.42 3.23 7.03
C MET A 408 21.44 4.36 7.10
N THR A 409 21.69 4.83 8.32
CA THR A 409 22.79 5.76 8.60
C THR A 409 24.15 5.10 8.29
N THR A 410 25.16 5.92 8.01
CA THR A 410 26.52 5.45 7.70
C THR A 410 27.14 4.63 8.83
N CYS A 411 26.77 4.89 10.08
CA CYS A 411 27.19 4.13 11.27
C CYS A 411 26.36 2.87 11.54
N GLY A 412 25.22 2.67 10.85
CA GLY A 412 24.34 1.51 11.03
C GLY A 412 23.49 1.52 12.30
N GLU A 413 23.49 2.63 13.03
CA GLU A 413 22.75 2.73 14.29
C GLU A 413 21.27 2.99 14.09
N SER A 414 20.88 3.57 12.95
CA SER A 414 19.49 3.95 12.64
C SER A 414 19.08 3.43 11.27
N ILE A 415 17.92 2.79 11.20
CA ILE A 415 17.36 2.16 10.00
C ILE A 415 15.92 2.64 9.80
N ILE A 416 15.56 2.99 8.56
CA ILE A 416 14.16 3.19 8.16
C ILE A 416 13.85 2.23 7.01
N ARG A 417 12.81 1.41 7.20
CA ARG A 417 12.29 0.47 6.21
C ARG A 417 11.03 1.06 5.60
N TYR A 418 10.85 0.87 4.30
CA TYR A 418 9.68 1.41 3.61
C TYR A 418 9.35 0.62 2.35
N ARG A 419 8.14 0.83 1.85
CA ARG A 419 7.70 0.28 0.57
C ARG A 419 8.40 1.00 -0.57
N LYS A 420 9.05 0.25 -1.46
CA LYS A 420 9.64 0.81 -2.68
C LYS A 420 8.56 0.95 -3.74
N HIS A 421 8.13 2.17 -4.04
CA HIS A 421 7.29 2.44 -5.20
C HIS A 421 8.13 2.46 -6.47
N GLU A 422 8.13 1.36 -7.23
CA GLU A 422 8.73 1.36 -8.57
C GLU A 422 7.79 2.06 -9.57
N PRO A 423 8.28 2.98 -10.41
CA PRO A 423 7.52 3.48 -11.54
C PRO A 423 7.40 2.34 -12.57
N ASP A 424 6.38 1.50 -12.42
CA ASP A 424 6.24 0.26 -13.17
C ASP A 424 5.80 0.54 -14.62
N ASN A 425 6.77 0.62 -15.55
CA ASN A 425 6.53 0.87 -16.98
C ASN A 425 5.75 -0.26 -17.71
N LYS A 426 5.39 -1.36 -17.03
CA LYS A 426 4.64 -2.50 -17.64
C LYS A 426 3.39 -2.94 -16.88
N ARG A 427 3.01 -2.23 -15.82
CA ARG A 427 1.69 -2.33 -15.19
C ARG A 427 1.17 -0.94 -14.86
N GLU A 428 0.60 -0.28 -15.86
CA GLU A 428 -0.36 0.82 -15.63
C GLU A 428 -1.62 0.36 -14.85
N SER A 429 -1.64 -0.87 -14.33
CA SER A 429 -2.67 -1.43 -13.47
C SER A 429 -2.32 -1.44 -11.98
N ASP A 430 -1.22 -0.80 -11.54
CA ASP A 430 -1.04 -0.50 -10.13
C ASP A 430 -2.11 0.53 -9.70
N LYS A 431 -3.25 -0.02 -9.32
CA LYS A 431 -4.38 0.66 -8.65
C LYS A 431 -3.98 1.28 -7.29
N ASN A 432 -2.72 1.17 -6.87
CA ASN A 432 -2.19 1.60 -5.58
C ASN A 432 -1.19 2.74 -5.69
N LEU A 433 -1.23 3.53 -6.78
CA LEU A 433 -0.73 4.89 -6.72
C LEU A 433 -1.70 5.68 -5.83
N ASN A 434 -1.42 5.72 -4.51
CA ASN A 434 -2.03 6.65 -3.55
C ASN A 434 -1.55 8.09 -3.84
N ILE A 435 -1.60 8.50 -5.11
CA ILE A 435 -1.59 9.89 -5.51
C ILE A 435 -3.05 10.28 -5.41
N LEU A 436 -3.36 11.23 -4.51
CA LEU A 436 -4.62 11.97 -4.53
C LEU A 436 -4.95 12.28 -5.99
N PRO A 437 -6.02 11.72 -6.57
CA PRO A 437 -6.41 12.16 -7.89
C PRO A 437 -6.73 13.65 -7.74
N GLN A 438 -5.87 14.52 -8.27
CA GLN A 438 -6.20 15.93 -8.31
C GLN A 438 -7.27 16.08 -9.36
N PHE A 439 -8.52 16.11 -8.89
CA PHE A 439 -9.65 16.28 -9.76
C PHE A 439 -9.81 17.75 -10.12
N ARG A 440 -10.14 18.00 -11.38
CA ARG A 440 -10.46 19.34 -11.86
C ARG A 440 -11.95 19.49 -12.12
N VAL A 441 -12.43 20.73 -12.04
CA VAL A 441 -13.76 21.12 -12.48
C VAL A 441 -13.78 21.15 -14.01
N GLY A 442 -14.00 19.98 -14.61
CA GLY A 442 -14.02 19.79 -16.05
C GLY A 442 -12.67 19.98 -16.77
N MET A 443 -12.61 19.60 -18.05
CA MET A 443 -11.38 19.61 -18.84
C MET A 443 -11.20 20.95 -19.55
N MET A 444 -10.35 21.87 -19.08
CA MET A 444 -9.96 22.99 -19.94
C MET A 444 -9.10 22.49 -21.12
N PRO A 445 -9.21 23.09 -22.33
CA PRO A 445 -8.33 22.76 -23.45
C PRO A 445 -6.85 22.91 -23.05
N THR A 446 -5.99 22.00 -23.50
CA THR A 446 -4.52 22.14 -23.41
C THR A 446 -4.05 23.34 -24.24
N GLU A 447 -2.85 23.86 -23.92
CA GLU A 447 -2.24 25.06 -24.51
C GLU A 447 -2.81 25.44 -25.89
N LEU A 448 -3.67 26.46 -25.88
CA LEU A 448 -4.23 27.01 -27.11
C LEU A 448 -3.05 27.54 -27.94
N LYS A 449 -2.75 26.87 -29.06
CA LYS A 449 -1.74 27.34 -30.00
C LYS A 449 -2.28 28.56 -30.73
N TYR A 450 -1.92 29.73 -30.22
CA TYR A 450 -2.24 30.98 -30.89
C TYR A 450 -1.23 31.17 -32.04
N PRO A 451 -1.68 31.30 -33.30
CA PRO A 451 -0.77 31.70 -34.35
C PRO A 451 -0.18 33.07 -34.01
N GLN A 452 1.14 33.20 -34.14
CA GLN A 452 1.82 34.50 -33.97
C GLN A 452 1.52 35.43 -35.16
N ASP A 453 1.07 34.89 -36.30
CA ASP A 453 0.82 35.62 -37.54
C ASP A 453 -0.66 35.71 -37.93
N SER A 454 -1.04 36.90 -38.39
CA SER A 454 -2.41 37.38 -38.63
C SER A 454 -3.09 36.91 -39.94
N GLU A 455 -2.57 35.85 -40.57
CA GLU A 455 -2.98 35.44 -41.93
C GLU A 455 -3.96 34.25 -41.99
N VAL A 456 -4.20 33.52 -40.90
CA VAL A 456 -5.10 32.36 -40.94
C VAL A 456 -6.57 32.79 -40.84
N THR A 457 -7.32 32.60 -41.92
CA THR A 457 -8.75 32.96 -42.02
C THR A 457 -9.64 31.72 -42.18
N CYS A 458 -10.87 31.78 -41.68
CA CYS A 458 -11.90 30.78 -41.94
C CYS A 458 -13.23 31.46 -42.27
N SER A 459 -13.77 31.20 -43.47
CA SER A 459 -15.02 31.81 -43.91
C SER A 459 -16.25 31.19 -43.23
N SER A 460 -17.38 31.91 -43.22
CA SER A 460 -18.64 31.41 -42.65
C SER A 460 -19.13 30.11 -43.32
N GLN A 461 -18.89 29.94 -44.63
CA GLN A 461 -19.22 28.71 -45.36
C GLN A 461 -18.37 27.53 -44.89
N GLN A 462 -17.07 27.74 -44.64
CA GLN A 462 -16.19 26.73 -44.08
C GLN A 462 -16.61 26.34 -42.66
N LEU A 463 -17.02 27.32 -41.83
CA LEU A 463 -17.53 27.06 -40.48
C LEU A 463 -18.82 26.24 -40.49
N GLN A 464 -19.73 26.52 -41.43
CA GLN A 464 -20.94 25.72 -41.61
C GLN A 464 -20.62 24.28 -42.01
N ALA A 465 -19.69 24.07 -42.94
CA ALA A 465 -19.26 22.73 -43.33
C ALA A 465 -18.57 21.95 -42.18
N VAL A 466 -17.75 22.62 -41.37
CA VAL A 466 -17.12 22.02 -40.17
C VAL A 466 -18.18 21.66 -39.13
N HIS A 467 -19.17 22.54 -38.91
CA HIS A 467 -20.29 22.29 -38.02
C HIS A 467 -21.13 21.09 -38.50
N GLU A 468 -21.52 21.03 -39.78
CA GLU A 468 -22.25 19.90 -40.36
C GLU A 468 -21.49 18.57 -40.18
N LYS A 469 -20.18 18.57 -40.44
CA LYS A 469 -19.32 17.39 -40.22
C LYS A 469 -19.25 16.98 -38.74
N LEU A 470 -19.35 17.91 -37.81
CA LEU A 470 -19.47 17.61 -36.38
C LEU A 470 -20.83 16.96 -36.09
N LEU A 471 -21.93 17.45 -36.66
CA LEU A 471 -23.26 16.87 -36.47
C LEU A 471 -23.33 15.42 -36.97
N ASP A 472 -22.68 15.12 -38.11
CA ASP A 472 -22.64 13.76 -38.69
C ASP A 472 -21.97 12.73 -37.77
N GLN A 473 -21.04 13.16 -36.89
CA GLN A 473 -20.37 12.27 -35.93
C GLN A 473 -21.30 11.82 -34.79
N TRP A 474 -22.40 12.55 -34.57
CA TRP A 474 -23.34 12.42 -33.46
C TRP A 474 -24.77 12.12 -33.93
N PRO A 475 -25.04 10.90 -34.46
CA PRO A 475 -26.40 10.51 -34.82
C PRO A 475 -27.34 10.50 -33.61
N ILE A 476 -28.64 10.66 -33.85
CA ILE A 476 -29.70 10.74 -32.80
C ILE A 476 -29.58 9.64 -31.74
N LYS A 477 -29.18 8.42 -32.13
CA LYS A 477 -28.96 7.30 -31.22
C LYS A 477 -27.84 7.62 -30.21
N LYS A 478 -26.67 8.09 -30.68
CA LYS A 478 -25.56 8.50 -29.80
C LYS A 478 -25.93 9.68 -28.92
N ILE A 479 -26.65 10.68 -29.47
CA ILE A 479 -27.15 11.83 -28.70
C ILE A 479 -28.02 11.36 -27.54
N SER A 480 -28.94 10.42 -27.80
CA SER A 480 -29.85 9.91 -26.77
C SER A 480 -29.10 9.17 -25.64
N GLU A 481 -27.90 8.65 -25.91
CA GLU A 481 -27.07 7.91 -24.95
C GLU A 481 -25.99 8.77 -24.27
N LEU A 482 -25.97 10.10 -24.50
CA LEU A 482 -25.00 11.04 -23.92
C LEU A 482 -25.09 11.18 -22.40
N TYR A 483 -26.20 10.79 -21.79
CA TYR A 483 -26.42 10.88 -20.35
C TYR A 483 -26.72 9.50 -19.75
N THR A 484 -26.32 9.32 -18.50
CA THR A 484 -26.66 8.13 -17.71
C THR A 484 -28.14 8.13 -17.35
N MET A 485 -28.65 6.99 -16.88
CA MET A 485 -30.00 6.89 -16.31
C MET A 485 -30.22 7.82 -15.11
N HIS A 486 -29.14 8.28 -14.45
CA HIS A 486 -29.18 9.25 -13.36
C HIS A 486 -29.19 10.70 -13.85
N GLY A 487 -29.12 10.96 -15.16
CA GLY A 487 -29.13 12.33 -15.69
C GLY A 487 -27.76 13.02 -15.74
N LEU A 488 -26.67 12.31 -15.45
CA LEU A 488 -25.30 12.83 -15.52
C LEU A 488 -24.67 12.52 -16.88
N ALA A 489 -23.91 13.46 -17.44
CA ALA A 489 -23.30 13.31 -18.76
C ALA A 489 -22.24 12.20 -18.77
N ARG A 490 -22.32 11.29 -19.75
CA ARG A 490 -21.31 10.25 -20.04
C ARG A 490 -20.17 10.79 -20.90
N SER A 491 -20.48 11.74 -21.78
CA SER A 491 -19.50 12.47 -22.58
C SER A 491 -19.84 13.95 -22.54
N THR A 492 -18.81 14.77 -22.37
CA THR A 492 -18.97 16.22 -22.24
C THR A 492 -18.60 16.96 -23.51
N VAL A 493 -17.86 16.34 -24.43
CA VAL A 493 -17.36 16.95 -25.67
C VAL A 493 -18.43 17.78 -26.39
N LEU A 494 -19.51 17.14 -26.84
CA LEU A 494 -20.50 17.80 -27.69
C LEU A 494 -21.26 18.93 -26.94
N PRO A 495 -21.85 18.71 -25.74
CA PRO A 495 -22.49 19.78 -24.99
C PRO A 495 -21.59 20.98 -24.74
N ARG A 496 -20.30 20.74 -24.46
CA ARG A 496 -19.33 21.81 -24.16
C ARG A 496 -18.99 22.64 -25.37
N ILE A 497 -18.78 22.02 -26.53
CA ILE A 497 -18.55 22.75 -27.80
C ILE A 497 -19.73 23.67 -28.07
N LEU A 498 -20.96 23.12 -28.01
CA LEU A 498 -22.18 23.86 -28.32
C LEU A 498 -22.41 25.03 -27.34
N LEU A 499 -22.30 24.79 -26.04
CA LEU A 499 -22.45 25.83 -25.01
C LEU A 499 -21.38 26.92 -25.12
N SER A 500 -20.12 26.54 -25.41
CA SER A 500 -19.04 27.50 -25.63
C SER A 500 -19.33 28.38 -26.84
N LEU A 501 -19.79 27.79 -27.95
CA LEU A 501 -20.15 28.52 -29.16
C LEU A 501 -21.33 29.46 -28.96
N ILE A 502 -22.38 29.02 -28.25
CA ILE A 502 -23.53 29.88 -27.94
C ILE A 502 -23.09 31.12 -27.15
N HIS A 503 -22.19 30.96 -26.18
CA HIS A 503 -21.65 32.10 -25.45
C HIS A 503 -20.74 32.99 -26.32
N PHE A 504 -19.87 32.39 -27.14
CA PHE A 504 -18.89 33.13 -27.94
C PHE A 504 -19.53 33.88 -29.12
N LEU A 505 -20.59 33.32 -29.71
CA LEU A 505 -21.34 33.90 -30.82
C LEU A 505 -22.58 34.68 -30.39
N ARG A 506 -22.76 34.92 -29.07
CA ARG A 506 -23.91 35.65 -28.53
C ARG A 506 -24.10 37.00 -29.23
N LEU A 507 -25.35 37.41 -29.39
CA LEU A 507 -25.69 38.63 -30.10
C LEU A 507 -25.74 39.82 -29.14
N ASN A 508 -25.40 41.02 -29.64
CA ASN A 508 -25.67 42.28 -28.96
C ASN A 508 -27.13 42.72 -29.20
N GLU A 509 -27.52 43.86 -28.63
CA GLU A 509 -28.87 44.44 -28.76
C GLU A 509 -29.29 44.67 -30.21
N ASN A 510 -28.32 44.87 -31.11
CA ASN A 510 -28.54 45.07 -32.55
C ASN A 510 -28.57 43.77 -33.37
N GLY A 511 -28.55 42.60 -32.72
CA GLY A 511 -28.62 41.30 -33.38
C GLY A 511 -27.31 40.87 -34.08
N LEU A 512 -26.18 41.53 -33.81
CA LEU A 512 -24.87 41.20 -34.36
C LEU A 512 -24.01 40.42 -33.36
N PRO A 513 -23.06 39.56 -33.79
CA PRO A 513 -22.18 38.83 -32.88
C PRO A 513 -21.36 39.78 -32.00
N LYS A 514 -21.67 39.76 -30.70
CA LYS A 514 -21.19 40.71 -29.70
C LYS A 514 -19.66 40.73 -29.60
N VAL A 515 -19.07 39.55 -29.40
CA VAL A 515 -17.61 39.38 -29.25
C VAL A 515 -16.87 39.85 -30.50
N PHE A 516 -17.46 39.69 -31.68
CA PHE A 516 -16.84 40.18 -32.91
C PHE A 516 -16.89 41.70 -32.99
N VAL A 517 -18.09 42.30 -32.87
CA VAL A 517 -18.30 43.73 -33.12
C VAL A 517 -17.65 44.61 -32.06
N GLU A 518 -17.67 44.21 -30.79
CA GLU A 518 -17.15 45.01 -29.68
C GLU A 518 -15.61 44.97 -29.57
N ASN A 519 -14.94 44.08 -30.31
CA ASN A 519 -13.48 43.93 -30.30
C ASN A 519 -12.82 44.36 -31.63
N ILE A 520 -13.52 45.17 -32.44
CA ILE A 520 -12.95 45.87 -33.60
C ILE A 520 -12.51 47.25 -33.12
N ASN A 521 -11.23 47.59 -33.30
CA ASN A 521 -10.73 48.92 -32.96
C ASN A 521 -10.96 49.95 -34.08
N ASP A 522 -10.67 51.23 -33.79
CA ASP A 522 -10.85 52.35 -34.72
C ASP A 522 -10.01 52.21 -36.01
N GLU A 523 -8.95 51.39 -35.98
CA GLU A 523 -8.09 51.07 -37.12
C GLU A 523 -8.60 49.88 -37.96
N TYR A 524 -9.81 49.36 -37.68
CA TYR A 524 -10.38 48.18 -38.35
C TYR A 524 -9.48 46.93 -38.25
N THR A 525 -9.00 46.64 -37.05
CA THR A 525 -8.30 45.41 -36.67
C THR A 525 -8.95 44.75 -35.45
N LEU A 526 -8.69 43.46 -35.23
CA LEU A 526 -9.25 42.71 -34.09
C LEU A 526 -8.33 42.81 -32.87
N ASP A 527 -8.89 43.13 -31.70
CA ASP A 527 -8.20 42.95 -30.42
C ASP A 527 -8.15 41.45 -30.05
N VAL A 528 -7.07 40.79 -30.49
CA VAL A 528 -6.81 39.37 -30.25
C VAL A 528 -6.75 39.04 -28.76
N ASN A 529 -6.26 39.95 -27.92
CA ASN A 529 -6.12 39.70 -26.49
C ASN A 529 -7.49 39.75 -25.78
N ALA A 530 -8.35 40.69 -26.15
CA ALA A 530 -9.72 40.74 -25.64
C ALA A 530 -10.55 39.55 -26.12
N ILE A 531 -10.45 39.17 -27.40
CA ILE A 531 -11.10 37.97 -27.95
C ILE A 531 -10.62 36.70 -27.24
N ARG A 532 -9.33 36.61 -26.89
CA ARG A 532 -8.77 35.48 -26.13
C ARG A 532 -9.41 35.38 -24.73
N LYS A 533 -9.62 36.50 -24.03
CA LYS A 533 -10.31 36.52 -22.73
C LYS A 533 -11.75 36.03 -22.86
N GLU A 534 -12.46 36.49 -23.88
CA GLU A 534 -13.83 36.05 -24.21
C GLU A 534 -13.91 34.57 -24.57
N MET A 535 -12.91 34.05 -25.31
CA MET A 535 -12.80 32.63 -25.65
C MET A 535 -12.58 31.77 -24.39
N HIS A 536 -11.75 32.24 -23.44
CA HIS A 536 -11.56 31.55 -22.17
C HIS A 536 -12.86 31.53 -21.34
N MET A 537 -13.61 32.64 -21.32
CA MET A 537 -14.92 32.71 -20.68
C MET A 537 -15.95 31.80 -21.36
N ALA A 538 -15.92 31.68 -22.69
CA ALA A 538 -16.74 30.73 -23.43
C ALA A 538 -16.47 29.28 -23.00
N PHE A 539 -15.21 28.89 -22.84
CA PHE A 539 -14.88 27.55 -22.33
C PHE A 539 -15.35 27.31 -20.89
N LYS A 540 -15.27 28.33 -20.01
CA LYS A 540 -15.88 28.26 -18.66
C LYS A 540 -17.39 28.07 -18.75
N MET A 541 -18.07 28.80 -19.63
CA MET A 541 -19.51 28.63 -19.85
C MET A 541 -19.85 27.25 -20.44
N GLY A 542 -18.96 26.69 -21.26
CA GLY A 542 -19.07 25.32 -21.76
C GLY A 542 -19.17 24.27 -20.66
N LEU A 543 -18.57 24.51 -19.49
CA LEU A 543 -18.61 23.60 -18.34
C LEU A 543 -19.98 23.52 -17.65
N LYS A 544 -20.91 24.43 -17.97
CA LYS A 544 -22.25 24.48 -17.37
C LYS A 544 -23.20 23.43 -17.96
N ILE A 545 -22.77 22.18 -17.92
CA ILE A 545 -23.53 21.04 -18.43
C ILE A 545 -24.68 20.74 -17.46
N PRO A 546 -25.94 20.73 -17.92
CA PRO A 546 -27.07 20.50 -17.03
C PRO A 546 -27.20 19.03 -16.65
N VAL A 547 -27.94 18.77 -15.59
CA VAL A 547 -28.35 17.42 -15.22
C VAL A 547 -29.73 17.12 -15.76
N MET A 548 -29.81 16.03 -16.51
CA MET A 548 -31.01 15.67 -17.25
C MET A 548 -31.95 14.90 -16.36
N VAL A 549 -33.10 15.51 -16.10
CA VAL A 549 -34.11 14.96 -15.20
C VAL A 549 -33.57 14.80 -13.78
N VAL A 550 -34.02 15.69 -12.91
CA VAL A 550 -33.62 15.81 -11.50
C VAL A 550 -34.64 15.06 -10.62
N GLY A 551 -34.24 14.42 -9.51
CA GLY A 551 -35.15 13.70 -8.58
C GLY A 551 -34.55 12.52 -7.80
N THR A 552 -35.26 12.04 -6.77
CA THR A 552 -34.71 11.16 -5.70
C THR A 552 -35.33 9.77 -5.55
N ASP A 553 -36.54 9.50 -6.06
CA ASP A 553 -37.30 8.32 -5.64
C ASP A 553 -37.58 7.34 -6.80
N TRP A 554 -36.87 6.20 -6.84
CA TRP A 554 -37.11 5.18 -7.86
C TRP A 554 -37.27 3.76 -7.28
N THR A 555 -38.39 3.15 -7.64
CA THR A 555 -38.60 1.69 -7.65
C THR A 555 -38.11 1.10 -8.98
N SER A 556 -37.89 -0.22 -9.04
CA SER A 556 -37.47 -0.92 -10.28
C SER A 556 -38.40 -0.65 -11.47
N ALA A 557 -39.71 -0.44 -11.23
CA ALA A 557 -40.70 -0.12 -12.25
C ALA A 557 -40.63 1.34 -12.77
N GLN A 558 -40.07 2.28 -11.98
CA GLN A 558 -39.86 3.67 -12.38
C GLN A 558 -38.56 3.87 -13.16
N SER A 559 -37.60 2.96 -13.02
CA SER A 559 -36.28 3.03 -13.68
C SER A 559 -36.37 3.06 -15.21
N GLU A 560 -37.16 2.16 -15.83
CA GLU A 560 -37.30 2.12 -17.29
C GLU A 560 -37.97 3.39 -17.85
N LYS A 561 -38.99 3.90 -17.15
CA LYS A 561 -39.68 5.15 -17.51
C LYS A 561 -38.73 6.35 -17.42
N ARG A 562 -37.86 6.37 -16.40
CA ARG A 562 -36.87 7.42 -16.19
C ARG A 562 -35.82 7.43 -17.28
N GLU A 563 -35.28 6.26 -17.64
CA GLU A 563 -34.29 6.17 -18.72
C GLU A 563 -34.87 6.72 -20.04
N LEU A 564 -36.12 6.39 -20.35
CA LEU A 564 -36.81 6.92 -21.52
C LEU A 564 -37.01 8.45 -21.43
N GLU A 565 -37.36 8.97 -20.26
CA GLU A 565 -37.50 10.41 -20.03
C GLU A 565 -36.17 11.15 -20.20
N VAL A 566 -35.07 10.62 -19.63
CA VAL A 566 -33.72 11.17 -19.77
C VAL A 566 -33.32 11.19 -21.24
N LYS A 567 -33.50 10.09 -21.97
CA LYS A 567 -33.22 10.01 -23.41
C LYS A 567 -34.00 11.07 -24.19
N LYS A 568 -35.29 11.24 -23.89
CA LYS A 568 -36.15 12.25 -24.55
C LYS A 568 -35.69 13.67 -24.26
N LYS A 569 -35.48 14.03 -22.98
CA LYS A 569 -35.02 15.37 -22.60
C LYS A 569 -33.62 15.66 -23.15
N CYS A 570 -32.70 14.69 -23.07
CA CYS A 570 -31.35 14.79 -23.65
C CYS A 570 -31.42 15.13 -25.13
N ARG A 571 -32.18 14.34 -25.90
CA ARG A 571 -32.34 14.57 -27.33
C ARG A 571 -32.88 15.97 -27.63
N ALA A 572 -33.93 16.40 -26.91
CA ALA A 572 -34.51 17.73 -27.11
C ALA A 572 -33.50 18.85 -26.79
N TYR A 573 -32.76 18.71 -25.68
CA TYR A 573 -31.77 19.67 -25.25
C TYR A 573 -30.63 19.84 -26.26
N ILE A 574 -29.99 18.73 -26.66
CA ILE A 574 -28.84 18.77 -27.57
C ILE A 574 -29.26 19.26 -28.97
N LEU A 575 -30.40 18.80 -29.49
CA LEU A 575 -30.91 19.31 -30.78
C LEU A 575 -31.20 20.81 -30.72
N GLY A 576 -31.80 21.30 -29.62
CA GLY A 576 -32.03 22.73 -29.43
C GLY A 576 -30.73 23.56 -29.39
N LEU A 577 -29.68 23.03 -28.76
CA LEU A 577 -28.35 23.66 -28.79
C LEU A 577 -27.77 23.69 -30.22
N MET A 578 -27.89 22.58 -30.96
CA MET A 578 -27.41 22.47 -32.35
C MET A 578 -28.11 23.47 -33.26
N ASP A 579 -29.44 23.59 -33.15
CA ASP A 579 -30.24 24.55 -33.93
C ASP A 579 -29.82 25.99 -33.61
N THR A 580 -29.61 26.29 -32.32
CA THR A 580 -29.15 27.62 -31.87
C THR A 580 -27.79 27.97 -32.46
N VAL A 581 -26.82 27.04 -32.40
CA VAL A 581 -25.48 27.25 -32.99
C VAL A 581 -25.56 27.45 -34.51
N SER A 582 -26.38 26.65 -35.20
CA SER A 582 -26.60 26.78 -36.64
C SER A 582 -27.11 28.18 -37.01
N ASP A 583 -28.07 28.70 -36.25
CA ASP A 583 -28.62 30.04 -36.49
C ASP A 583 -27.63 31.17 -36.14
N LEU A 584 -26.82 31.01 -35.10
CA LEU A 584 -25.75 31.96 -34.78
C LEU A 584 -24.67 31.99 -35.87
N LEU A 585 -24.28 30.84 -36.43
CA LEU A 585 -23.34 30.77 -37.55
C LEU A 585 -23.91 31.41 -38.82
N LYS A 586 -25.21 31.25 -39.10
CA LYS A 586 -25.88 31.96 -40.21
C LYS A 586 -25.83 33.48 -40.00
N LYS A 587 -26.09 33.95 -38.78
CA LYS A 587 -26.03 35.39 -38.45
C LYS A 587 -24.63 35.96 -38.58
N LEU A 588 -23.59 35.21 -38.21
CA LEU A 588 -22.19 35.57 -38.48
C LEU A 588 -21.95 35.76 -39.99
N GLY A 589 -22.52 34.91 -40.83
CA GLY A 589 -22.47 35.03 -42.29
C GLY A 589 -23.28 36.18 -42.89
N GLN A 590 -24.12 36.87 -42.11
CA GLN A 590 -25.01 37.96 -42.54
C GLN A 590 -24.56 39.34 -42.04
N ILE A 591 -23.38 39.45 -41.43
CA ILE A 591 -22.88 40.72 -40.89
C ILE A 591 -22.73 41.77 -42.01
N PRO A 592 -23.09 43.04 -41.76
CA PRO A 592 -22.92 44.15 -42.71
C PRO A 592 -21.48 44.28 -43.26
N LEU A 593 -21.36 44.69 -44.51
CA LEU A 593 -20.07 44.84 -45.22
C LEU A 593 -19.07 45.74 -44.49
N LYS A 594 -19.53 46.75 -43.74
CA LYS A 594 -18.66 47.66 -42.97
C LYS A 594 -17.78 46.96 -41.93
N TYR A 595 -18.15 45.75 -41.50
CA TYR A 595 -17.35 44.95 -40.56
C TYR A 595 -16.53 43.84 -41.25
N ARG A 596 -16.62 43.69 -42.58
CA ARG A 596 -15.86 42.69 -43.36
C ARG A 596 -14.61 43.25 -44.04
N VAL A 597 -14.31 44.53 -43.79
CA VAL A 597 -13.07 45.17 -44.23
C VAL A 597 -11.89 44.32 -43.74
N ASN A 598 -10.85 44.14 -44.56
CA ASN A 598 -9.66 43.34 -44.22
C ASN A 598 -9.92 41.88 -43.80
N GLN A 599 -11.04 41.29 -44.23
CA GLN A 599 -11.44 39.91 -43.87
C GLN A 599 -11.55 39.67 -42.35
N LEU A 600 -11.90 40.71 -41.58
CA LEU A 600 -12.00 40.62 -40.12
C LEU A 600 -12.98 39.51 -39.68
N ASP A 601 -14.08 39.32 -40.40
CA ASP A 601 -15.05 38.25 -40.16
C ASP A 601 -14.42 36.86 -40.35
N ALA A 602 -13.57 36.69 -41.36
CA ALA A 602 -12.86 35.45 -41.60
C ALA A 602 -11.71 35.21 -40.58
N LYS A 603 -11.04 36.27 -40.13
CA LYS A 603 -10.05 36.20 -39.03
C LYS A 603 -10.72 35.84 -37.71
N PHE A 604 -11.88 36.42 -37.42
CA PHE A 604 -12.69 36.03 -36.26
C PHE A 604 -13.21 34.59 -36.38
N GLY A 605 -13.59 34.18 -37.59
CA GLY A 605 -14.02 32.83 -37.90
C GLY A 605 -12.97 31.76 -37.55
N TYR A 606 -11.68 32.09 -37.58
CA TYR A 606 -10.64 31.18 -37.10
C TYR A 606 -10.81 30.81 -35.61
N PHE A 607 -11.16 31.76 -34.74
CA PHE A 607 -11.42 31.46 -33.32
C PHE A 607 -12.66 30.58 -33.14
N VAL A 608 -13.70 30.79 -33.96
CA VAL A 608 -14.90 29.93 -33.98
C VAL A 608 -14.54 28.51 -34.43
N LYS A 609 -13.70 28.38 -35.45
CA LYS A 609 -13.16 27.10 -35.93
C LYS A 609 -12.36 26.40 -34.82
N GLN A 610 -11.53 27.12 -34.07
CA GLN A 610 -10.79 26.56 -32.94
C GLN A 610 -11.71 25.99 -31.85
N ILE A 611 -12.87 26.60 -31.59
CA ILE A 611 -13.85 26.04 -30.66
C ILE A 611 -14.52 24.79 -31.24
N LEU A 612 -14.88 24.80 -32.53
CA LEU A 612 -15.52 23.68 -33.24
C LEU A 612 -14.61 22.45 -33.39
N GLU A 613 -13.33 22.67 -33.69
CA GLU A 613 -12.33 21.63 -33.93
C GLU A 613 -11.55 21.26 -32.67
N ASN A 614 -11.88 21.86 -31.52
CA ASN A 614 -11.10 21.66 -30.31
C ASN A 614 -11.11 20.18 -29.91
N ASN A 615 -9.94 19.56 -30.01
CA ASN A 615 -9.71 18.20 -29.55
C ASN A 615 -9.63 18.26 -28.02
N PHE A 616 -10.78 18.20 -27.34
CA PHE A 616 -10.79 17.59 -26.02
C PHE A 616 -10.15 16.21 -26.21
N ASP A 617 -9.00 15.94 -25.55
CA ASP A 617 -8.29 14.65 -25.65
C ASP A 617 -9.31 13.50 -25.64
N VAL A 618 -9.03 12.41 -26.37
CA VAL A 618 -9.95 11.28 -26.56
C VAL A 618 -10.65 10.92 -25.24
N GLU A 619 -11.90 11.34 -25.08
CA GLU A 619 -12.73 11.03 -23.92
C GLU A 619 -13.02 9.52 -23.95
N LYS A 620 -12.42 8.75 -23.04
CA LYS A 620 -12.93 7.41 -22.73
C LYS A 620 -14.03 7.56 -21.71
N ALA A 621 -15.29 7.46 -22.16
CA ALA A 621 -16.41 7.34 -21.26
C ALA A 621 -16.35 5.97 -20.57
N ASN A 622 -16.19 5.95 -19.25
CA ASN A 622 -16.25 4.70 -18.50
C ASN A 622 -17.73 4.36 -18.27
N SER A 623 -18.26 3.42 -19.06
CA SER A 623 -19.71 3.15 -19.17
C SER A 623 -20.31 2.32 -18.02
N GLY A 624 -19.71 2.33 -16.84
CA GLY A 624 -20.17 1.56 -15.70
C GLY A 624 -20.79 2.43 -14.62
N ILE A 625 -21.88 1.95 -14.02
CA ILE A 625 -22.27 2.26 -12.63
C ILE A 625 -21.10 1.95 -11.65
N PHE A 626 -20.07 1.23 -12.14
CA PHE A 626 -18.83 0.84 -11.46
C PHE A 626 -17.55 1.41 -12.13
N ALA A 627 -17.52 2.70 -12.46
CA ALA A 627 -16.31 3.34 -12.98
C ALA A 627 -15.28 3.70 -11.90
N ILE A 628 -15.51 3.36 -10.63
CA ILE A 628 -14.42 3.30 -9.64
C ILE A 628 -13.69 1.98 -9.92
N PRO A 629 -12.36 1.97 -10.07
CA PRO A 629 -11.63 0.71 -10.18
C PRO A 629 -12.04 -0.21 -9.02
N ARG A 630 -12.62 -1.38 -9.31
CA ARG A 630 -12.92 -2.39 -8.28
C ARG A 630 -11.69 -2.55 -7.37
N GLY A 631 -11.86 -2.31 -6.07
CA GLY A 631 -10.82 -2.41 -5.05
C GLY A 631 -10.13 -1.10 -4.63
N MET A 632 -10.69 0.08 -4.92
CA MET A 632 -10.08 1.37 -4.56
C MET A 632 -10.60 2.01 -3.26
N HIS A 633 -11.80 1.63 -2.80
CA HIS A 633 -12.38 2.10 -1.52
C HIS A 633 -12.58 0.96 -0.54
N ASN A 634 -12.18 1.19 0.71
CA ASN A 634 -12.42 0.36 1.87
C ASN A 634 -13.82 0.59 2.47
N PHE A 635 -14.41 1.78 2.27
CA PHE A 635 -15.68 2.20 2.89
C PHE A 635 -16.79 2.41 1.85
N LYS A 636 -18.05 2.26 2.30
CA LYS A 636 -19.23 2.66 1.52
C LYS A 636 -19.56 4.13 1.84
N TRP A 637 -20.22 4.83 0.91
CA TRP A 637 -20.58 6.25 1.09
C TRP A 637 -22.08 6.55 0.95
N ASN A 638 -22.91 5.55 0.65
CA ASN A 638 -24.36 5.70 0.44
C ASN A 638 -25.22 5.33 1.68
N HIS A 639 -24.63 5.37 2.88
CA HIS A 639 -25.29 4.92 4.11
C HIS A 639 -26.57 5.70 4.43
N CYS A 640 -26.61 7.02 4.15
CA CYS A 640 -27.80 7.85 4.41
C CYS A 640 -29.02 7.35 3.62
N GLU A 641 -28.86 7.14 2.32
CA GLU A 641 -29.93 6.68 1.43
C GLU A 641 -30.48 5.31 1.85
N GLU A 642 -29.57 4.35 2.07
CA GLU A 642 -29.96 2.99 2.42
C GLU A 642 -30.66 2.94 3.78
N SER A 643 -30.16 3.70 4.77
CA SER A 643 -30.79 3.76 6.10
C SER A 643 -32.19 4.36 6.02
N MET A 644 -32.36 5.47 5.28
CA MET A 644 -33.67 6.11 5.11
C MET A 644 -34.68 5.19 4.40
N LYS A 645 -34.25 4.45 3.39
CA LYS A 645 -35.07 3.43 2.71
C LYS A 645 -35.57 2.35 3.67
N ASP A 646 -34.70 1.85 4.55
CA ASP A 646 -35.11 0.86 5.57
C ASP A 646 -36.16 1.46 6.51
N ARG A 647 -35.91 2.68 7.01
CA ARG A 647 -36.81 3.35 7.98
C ARG A 647 -38.19 3.63 7.38
N ILE A 648 -38.28 4.09 6.13
CA ILE A 648 -39.57 4.24 5.43
C ILE A 648 -40.27 2.88 5.29
N THR A 649 -39.53 1.84 4.90
CA THR A 649 -40.10 0.49 4.70
C THR A 649 -40.67 -0.08 5.99
N GLU A 650 -40.04 0.24 7.12
CA GLU A 650 -40.50 -0.16 8.47
C GLU A 650 -41.62 0.74 9.03
N ASN A 651 -41.99 1.82 8.33
CA ASN A 651 -42.92 2.87 8.77
C ASN A 651 -42.45 3.62 10.04
N ASP A 652 -41.14 3.79 10.20
CA ASP A 652 -40.54 4.47 11.37
C ASP A 652 -40.50 5.99 11.20
N VAL A 653 -40.43 6.43 9.96
CA VAL A 653 -40.33 7.85 9.58
C VAL A 653 -41.28 8.15 8.43
N ASP A 654 -41.87 9.34 8.47
CA ASP A 654 -42.57 9.91 7.32
C ASP A 654 -41.58 10.77 6.52
N GLY A 655 -41.23 10.32 5.31
CA GLY A 655 -40.33 11.05 4.40
C GLY A 655 -40.90 12.39 3.91
N SER A 656 -42.15 12.74 4.25
CA SER A 656 -42.75 14.03 3.91
C SER A 656 -42.17 15.21 4.70
N GLU A 657 -41.56 14.95 5.87
CA GLU A 657 -41.01 16.01 6.73
C GLU A 657 -39.78 16.68 6.12
N GLU A 658 -39.75 18.02 6.11
CA GLU A 658 -38.69 18.81 5.45
C GLU A 658 -37.27 18.46 5.91
N ARG A 659 -37.09 18.15 7.21
CA ARG A 659 -35.77 17.77 7.75
C ARG A 659 -35.24 16.44 7.22
N LEU A 660 -36.13 15.55 6.76
CA LEU A 660 -35.83 14.23 6.22
C LEU A 660 -35.73 14.22 4.69
N HIS A 661 -36.00 15.35 4.03
CA HIS A 661 -35.88 15.45 2.58
C HIS A 661 -34.45 15.18 2.13
N LEU A 662 -34.32 14.20 1.24
CA LEU A 662 -33.05 13.87 0.63
C LEU A 662 -32.72 14.88 -0.48
N ILE A 663 -31.49 15.36 -0.44
CA ILE A 663 -30.85 16.22 -1.42
C ILE A 663 -29.81 15.39 -2.13
N ARG A 664 -29.83 15.43 -3.46
CA ARG A 664 -28.80 14.81 -4.27
C ARG A 664 -27.60 15.73 -4.39
N VAL A 665 -26.44 15.23 -4.00
CA VAL A 665 -25.16 15.89 -4.27
C VAL A 665 -24.48 15.13 -5.39
N GLU A 666 -23.99 15.84 -6.41
CA GLU A 666 -23.38 15.22 -7.58
C GLU A 666 -22.15 15.99 -8.08
N ALA A 667 -21.26 15.26 -8.74
CA ALA A 667 -20.04 15.80 -9.29
C ALA A 667 -19.60 15.03 -10.55
N LEU A 668 -18.89 15.72 -11.43
CA LEU A 668 -18.36 15.18 -12.69
C LEU A 668 -16.86 15.49 -12.81
N PRO A 669 -16.03 15.04 -11.85
CA PRO A 669 -14.61 15.33 -11.86
C PRO A 669 -13.87 14.73 -13.05
N VAL A 670 -12.74 15.34 -13.35
CA VAL A 670 -11.80 14.90 -14.38
C VAL A 670 -10.51 14.45 -13.73
N GLN A 671 -10.05 13.25 -14.08
CA GLN A 671 -8.75 12.72 -13.65
C GLN A 671 -7.73 12.76 -14.81
N ASP A 672 -6.57 13.36 -14.54
CA ASP A 672 -5.40 13.33 -15.43
C ASP A 672 -4.67 11.99 -15.23
N LYS A 673 -4.88 10.99 -16.11
CA LYS A 673 -4.20 9.68 -15.99
C LYS A 673 -2.80 9.67 -16.60
N ASN A 674 -2.59 10.32 -17.76
CA ASN A 674 -1.31 10.43 -18.49
C ASN A 674 -1.34 11.64 -19.45
N THR A 675 -0.21 11.95 -20.13
CA THR A 675 -0.10 13.07 -21.10
C THR A 675 -1.02 12.96 -22.33
N SER A 676 -1.73 11.84 -22.51
CA SER A 676 -2.44 11.51 -23.75
C SER A 676 -3.95 11.26 -23.58
N TYR A 677 -4.45 11.10 -22.35
CA TYR A 677 -5.87 10.78 -22.09
C TYR A 677 -6.34 11.34 -20.74
N ARG A 678 -7.55 11.89 -20.71
CA ARG A 678 -8.26 12.34 -19.50
C ARG A 678 -9.61 11.63 -19.40
N GLU A 679 -10.05 11.34 -18.19
CA GLU A 679 -11.26 10.56 -17.94
C GLU A 679 -12.24 11.32 -17.03
N HIS A 680 -13.51 11.34 -17.44
CA HIS A 680 -14.61 11.86 -16.63
C HIS A 680 -15.14 10.78 -15.71
N MET A 681 -15.23 11.11 -14.43
CA MET A 681 -15.76 10.24 -13.39
C MET A 681 -17.10 10.81 -12.92
N ILE A 682 -18.06 9.93 -12.64
CA ILE A 682 -19.43 10.31 -12.27
C ILE A 682 -19.64 9.97 -10.79
N TYR A 683 -19.92 10.99 -9.98
CA TYR A 683 -20.23 10.83 -8.56
C TYR A 683 -21.60 11.41 -8.25
N TRP A 684 -22.39 10.69 -7.45
CA TRP A 684 -23.59 11.24 -6.83
C TRP A 684 -23.95 10.44 -5.57
N THR A 685 -24.61 11.11 -4.63
CA THR A 685 -25.12 10.53 -3.38
C THR A 685 -26.38 11.28 -2.94
N LEU A 686 -27.16 10.69 -2.04
CA LEU A 686 -28.30 11.32 -1.41
C LEU A 686 -27.99 11.59 0.06
N THR A 687 -28.28 12.80 0.52
CA THR A 687 -28.05 13.18 1.91
C THR A 687 -29.03 14.26 2.38
N THR A 688 -28.91 14.76 3.62
CA THR A 688 -29.85 15.73 4.20
C THR A 688 -29.29 17.14 4.22
N ARG A 689 -30.18 18.13 4.41
CA ARG A 689 -29.79 19.54 4.69
C ARG A 689 -28.85 19.63 5.90
N PHE A 690 -29.07 18.78 6.90
CA PHE A 690 -28.25 18.73 8.11
C PHE A 690 -26.81 18.30 7.80
N HIS A 691 -26.62 17.22 7.04
CA HIS A 691 -25.28 16.78 6.62
C HIS A 691 -24.58 17.87 5.80
N ILE A 692 -25.27 18.48 4.83
CA ILE A 692 -24.72 19.57 4.03
C ILE A 692 -24.26 20.73 4.93
N SER A 693 -25.03 21.07 5.96
CA SER A 693 -24.68 22.14 6.92
C SER A 693 -23.46 21.79 7.78
N CYS A 694 -23.22 20.51 8.07
CA CYS A 694 -22.03 20.05 8.78
C CYS A 694 -20.75 20.13 7.93
N ILE A 695 -20.89 20.07 6.60
CA ILE A 695 -19.76 20.21 5.66
C ILE A 695 -19.51 21.69 5.34
N ASP A 696 -20.53 22.37 4.79
CA ASP A 696 -20.49 23.80 4.50
C ASP A 696 -21.92 24.35 4.34
N PRO A 697 -22.42 25.16 5.29
CA PRO A 697 -23.76 25.76 5.20
C PRO A 697 -24.03 26.56 3.93
N LYS A 698 -22.99 27.12 3.28
CA LYS A 698 -23.14 27.91 2.04
C LYS A 698 -23.63 27.06 0.88
N LEU A 699 -23.42 25.73 0.91
CA LEU A 699 -23.92 24.82 -0.12
C LEU A 699 -25.45 24.77 -0.17
N LEU A 700 -26.15 25.16 0.91
CA LEU A 700 -27.61 25.24 0.93
C LEU A 700 -28.15 26.31 -0.05
N GLU A 701 -27.38 27.37 -0.33
CA GLU A 701 -27.75 28.41 -1.30
C GLU A 701 -27.64 27.93 -2.75
N HIS A 702 -26.94 26.81 -2.97
CA HIS A 702 -26.73 26.20 -4.28
C HIS A 702 -27.70 25.06 -4.60
N ILE A 703 -28.70 24.82 -3.74
CA ILE A 703 -29.76 23.85 -4.02
C ILE A 703 -30.64 24.40 -5.13
N VAL A 704 -30.59 23.76 -6.30
CA VAL A 704 -31.43 24.10 -7.45
C VAL A 704 -32.77 23.36 -7.40
N ASP A 705 -33.69 23.74 -8.30
CA ASP A 705 -35.00 23.10 -8.46
C ASP A 705 -34.87 21.56 -8.54
N GLY A 706 -35.58 20.88 -7.64
CA GLY A 706 -35.54 19.41 -7.53
C GLY A 706 -34.58 18.86 -6.47
N ASN A 707 -34.14 19.68 -5.49
CA ASN A 707 -33.31 19.29 -4.34
C ASN A 707 -31.94 18.73 -4.74
N VAL A 708 -31.20 19.44 -5.59
CA VAL A 708 -29.89 18.99 -6.09
C VAL A 708 -28.80 20.04 -5.96
N ILE A 709 -27.59 19.57 -5.66
CA ILE A 709 -26.36 20.36 -5.62
C ILE A 709 -25.38 19.75 -6.61
N ASN A 710 -24.97 20.55 -7.61
CA ASN A 710 -23.94 20.18 -8.57
C ASN A 710 -22.61 20.83 -8.18
N LEU A 711 -21.68 20.06 -7.63
CA LEU A 711 -20.40 20.55 -7.12
C LEU A 711 -19.53 21.17 -8.22
N ASN A 712 -19.67 20.73 -9.48
CA ASN A 712 -18.96 21.37 -10.60
C ASN A 712 -19.40 22.82 -10.78
N MET A 713 -20.70 23.09 -10.59
CA MET A 713 -21.25 24.44 -10.73
C MET A 713 -20.88 25.33 -9.55
N VAL A 714 -20.87 24.77 -8.34
CA VAL A 714 -20.43 25.47 -7.11
C VAL A 714 -18.99 25.97 -7.26
N CYS A 715 -18.11 25.14 -7.82
CA CYS A 715 -16.68 25.41 -7.90
C CYS A 715 -16.20 25.91 -9.28
N ILE A 716 -17.11 26.25 -10.19
CA ILE A 716 -16.78 26.59 -11.60
C ILE A 716 -15.86 27.80 -11.75
N ASN A 717 -15.91 28.71 -10.77
CA ASN A 717 -15.14 29.96 -10.78
C ASN A 717 -13.91 29.90 -9.88
N ASP A 718 -13.61 28.75 -9.28
CA ASP A 718 -12.48 28.63 -8.36
C ASP A 718 -11.16 28.69 -9.14
N GLU A 719 -10.20 29.44 -8.61
CA GLU A 719 -8.86 29.54 -9.20
C GLU A 719 -8.03 28.27 -8.98
N ASN A 720 -8.30 27.55 -7.88
CA ASN A 720 -7.66 26.30 -7.49
C ASN A 720 -8.70 25.18 -7.33
N THR A 721 -8.29 23.94 -7.58
CA THR A 721 -9.12 22.75 -7.43
C THR A 721 -9.27 22.28 -5.99
N GLN A 722 -8.58 22.87 -5.01
CA GLN A 722 -8.58 22.40 -3.61
C GLN A 722 -10.00 22.27 -3.03
N ARG A 723 -10.78 23.36 -3.05
CA ARG A 723 -12.15 23.38 -2.52
C ARG A 723 -13.06 22.32 -3.16
N TYR A 724 -12.91 22.13 -4.48
CA TYR A 724 -13.63 21.10 -5.20
C TYR A 724 -13.25 19.68 -4.75
N ASN A 725 -11.95 19.42 -4.55
CA ASN A 725 -11.48 18.13 -4.04
C ASN A 725 -11.90 17.91 -2.58
N ASP A 726 -11.94 18.95 -1.75
CA ASP A 726 -12.40 18.86 -0.36
C ASP A 726 -13.88 18.45 -0.30
N TYR A 727 -14.75 19.08 -1.12
CA TYR A 727 -16.16 18.68 -1.20
C TYR A 727 -16.34 17.29 -1.79
N LEU A 728 -15.58 16.93 -2.82
CA LEU A 728 -15.63 15.59 -3.39
C LEU A 728 -15.29 14.53 -2.34
N ASP A 729 -14.19 14.72 -1.60
CA ASP A 729 -13.82 13.82 -0.53
C ASP A 729 -14.86 13.81 0.60
N ALA A 730 -15.50 14.95 0.89
CA ALA A 730 -16.50 15.04 1.94
C ALA A 730 -17.78 14.26 1.69
N PHE A 731 -18.29 14.29 0.47
CA PHE A 731 -19.54 13.60 0.14
C PHE A 731 -19.35 12.16 -0.35
N PHE A 732 -18.16 11.82 -0.86
CA PHE A 732 -17.92 10.54 -1.54
C PHE A 732 -16.84 9.66 -0.90
N ILE A 733 -16.22 10.11 0.20
CA ILE A 733 -15.21 9.33 0.95
C ILE A 733 -14.09 8.85 0.00
N ILE A 734 -13.46 9.80 -0.69
CA ILE A 734 -12.44 9.48 -1.70
C ILE A 734 -11.14 8.99 -1.04
N ASN A 735 -10.82 9.55 0.13
CA ASN A 735 -9.60 9.26 0.88
C ASN A 735 -9.88 8.31 2.04
N ASP A 736 -9.84 7.00 1.79
CA ASP A 736 -10.14 5.96 2.78
C ASP A 736 -9.10 4.83 2.85
N SER A 737 -7.92 5.04 2.27
CA SER A 737 -6.76 4.19 2.52
C SER A 737 -6.24 4.34 3.95
N ASP A 738 -5.59 3.30 4.49
CA ASP A 738 -5.11 3.29 5.87
C ASP A 738 -4.15 4.45 6.16
N LEU A 739 -3.37 4.87 5.17
CA LEU A 739 -2.50 6.05 5.25
C LEU A 739 -3.25 7.36 5.30
N GLN A 740 -4.27 7.53 4.47
CA GLN A 740 -5.05 8.76 4.45
C GLN A 740 -5.83 8.96 5.75
N LEU A 741 -6.29 7.85 6.35
CA LEU A 741 -6.98 7.88 7.64
C LEU A 741 -6.08 8.40 8.79
N GLN A 742 -4.77 8.12 8.78
CA GLN A 742 -3.85 8.65 9.79
C GLN A 742 -3.75 10.17 9.76
N SER A 743 -3.74 10.75 8.55
CA SER A 743 -3.70 12.20 8.34
C SER A 743 -5.09 12.86 8.34
N PHE A 744 -6.15 12.10 8.59
CA PHE A 744 -7.51 12.63 8.53
C PHE A 744 -7.81 13.51 9.75
N ASP A 745 -8.02 14.80 9.50
CA ASP A 745 -8.29 15.82 10.52
C ASP A 745 -9.39 16.78 10.05
N ARG A 746 -10.56 16.22 9.69
CA ARG A 746 -11.72 17.06 9.38
C ARG A 746 -12.47 17.37 10.66
N ASN A 747 -12.61 18.66 10.96
CA ASN A 747 -13.50 19.12 12.01
C ASN A 747 -14.97 19.08 11.55
N ILE A 748 -15.82 18.36 12.29
CA ILE A 748 -17.27 18.25 12.04
C ILE A 748 -18.01 18.88 13.22
N ASP A 749 -18.47 20.11 13.02
CA ASP A 749 -19.13 20.90 14.07
C ASP A 749 -20.64 20.62 14.14
N ILE A 750 -20.99 19.47 14.70
CA ILE A 750 -22.39 19.09 14.93
C ILE A 750 -23.06 20.02 15.93
N LYS A 751 -22.34 20.44 16.98
CA LYS A 751 -22.91 21.26 18.07
C LYS A 751 -23.44 22.59 17.57
N SER A 752 -22.63 23.31 16.78
CA SER A 752 -23.03 24.60 16.22
C SER A 752 -24.22 24.45 15.26
N VAL A 753 -24.19 23.44 14.38
CA VAL A 753 -25.29 23.19 13.44
C VAL A 753 -26.57 22.81 14.20
N THR A 754 -26.49 21.93 15.20
CA THR A 754 -27.62 21.57 16.05
C THR A 754 -28.18 22.78 16.79
N ALA A 755 -27.35 23.71 17.27
CA ALA A 755 -27.82 24.92 17.94
C ALA A 755 -28.72 25.79 17.04
N THR A 756 -28.53 25.76 15.71
CA THR A 756 -29.38 26.48 14.74
C THR A 756 -30.74 25.83 14.47
N LEU A 757 -30.95 24.58 14.91
CA LEU A 757 -32.20 23.86 14.70
C LEU A 757 -33.32 24.36 15.61
N LEU A 758 -34.57 24.22 15.15
CA LEU A 758 -35.75 24.46 15.97
C LEU A 758 -35.84 23.41 17.09
N ALA A 759 -36.44 23.77 18.23
CA ALA A 759 -36.59 22.86 19.37
C ALA A 759 -37.28 21.54 19.01
N LYS A 760 -38.26 21.58 18.09
CA LYS A 760 -38.97 20.39 17.60
C LYS A 760 -38.09 19.39 16.82
N ASP A 761 -36.91 19.81 16.36
CA ASP A 761 -35.99 19.02 15.55
C ASP A 761 -34.75 18.57 16.38
N LYS A 762 -34.83 18.68 17.71
CA LYS A 762 -33.79 18.27 18.67
C LYS A 762 -34.29 17.20 19.63
N TYR A 763 -33.39 16.31 20.05
CA TYR A 763 -33.57 15.49 21.24
C TYR A 763 -32.67 15.98 22.37
N THR A 764 -33.07 15.72 23.62
CA THR A 764 -32.22 15.88 24.80
C THR A 764 -31.84 14.50 25.32
N ILE A 765 -30.54 14.20 25.37
CA ILE A 765 -30.02 12.94 25.87
C ILE A 765 -29.32 13.16 27.19
N GLU A 766 -29.71 12.40 28.23
CA GLU A 766 -28.95 12.30 29.48
C GLU A 766 -27.96 11.13 29.37
N THR A 767 -26.67 11.42 29.49
CA THR A 767 -25.56 10.47 29.37
C THR A 767 -25.18 9.85 30.71
N SER A 768 -24.38 8.77 30.71
CA SER A 768 -24.04 8.04 31.94
C SER A 768 -23.19 8.85 32.92
N ASP A 769 -22.48 9.87 32.43
CA ASP A 769 -21.72 10.86 33.20
C ASP A 769 -22.59 12.04 33.72
N GLY A 770 -23.91 11.98 33.50
CA GLY A 770 -24.88 12.98 33.99
C GLY A 770 -24.95 14.26 33.16
N ILE A 771 -24.29 14.32 32.01
CA ILE A 771 -24.35 15.44 31.07
C ILE A 771 -25.67 15.36 30.28
N ARG A 772 -26.26 16.53 29.98
CA ARG A 772 -27.43 16.63 29.09
C ARG A 772 -27.02 17.24 27.76
N LEU A 773 -27.14 16.48 26.69
CA LEU A 773 -26.77 16.88 25.34
C LEU A 773 -28.00 17.17 24.49
N GLU A 774 -28.03 18.32 23.82
CA GLU A 774 -28.95 18.55 22.70
C GLU A 774 -28.37 17.93 21.43
N VAL A 775 -29.11 17.04 20.78
CA VAL A 775 -28.67 16.31 19.58
C VAL A 775 -29.70 16.45 18.45
N PRO A 776 -29.28 16.35 17.18
CA PRO A 776 -30.19 16.54 16.04
C PRO A 776 -31.06 15.29 15.80
N LYS A 777 -32.38 15.44 15.73
CA LYS A 777 -33.31 14.30 15.52
C LYS A 777 -33.00 13.54 14.23
N VAL A 778 -32.70 14.27 13.15
CA VAL A 778 -32.47 13.73 11.80
C VAL A 778 -31.44 12.60 11.77
N LEU A 779 -30.39 12.65 12.59
CA LEU A 779 -29.37 11.58 12.61
C LEU A 779 -29.90 10.31 13.28
N PHE A 780 -30.62 10.43 14.39
CA PHE A 780 -31.24 9.27 15.04
C PHE A 780 -32.37 8.68 14.19
N GLU A 781 -33.22 9.53 13.63
CA GLU A 781 -34.37 9.11 12.82
C GLU A 781 -33.96 8.35 11.56
N ILE A 782 -32.85 8.73 10.93
CA ILE A 782 -32.37 8.07 9.70
C ILE A 782 -31.62 6.77 10.02
N TYR A 783 -30.77 6.77 11.05
CA TYR A 783 -29.81 5.68 11.25
C TYR A 783 -30.17 4.71 12.38
N SER A 784 -30.96 5.11 13.37
CA SER A 784 -31.20 4.34 14.60
C SER A 784 -32.52 3.57 14.53
N GLY A 785 -32.45 2.23 14.47
CA GLY A 785 -33.63 1.37 14.64
C GLY A 785 -34.22 1.41 16.05
N TYR A 786 -33.39 1.73 17.04
CA TYR A 786 -33.85 1.98 18.41
C TYR A 786 -34.79 3.18 18.49
N ASP A 787 -34.49 4.30 17.82
CA ASP A 787 -35.37 5.47 17.81
C ASP A 787 -36.75 5.14 17.23
N GLY A 788 -36.78 4.40 16.13
CA GLY A 788 -38.03 3.89 15.55
C GLY A 788 -38.83 3.05 16.55
N ALA A 789 -38.18 2.10 17.24
CA ALA A 789 -38.84 1.26 18.24
C ALA A 789 -39.37 2.06 19.45
N ARG A 790 -38.60 3.03 19.92
CA ARG A 790 -38.94 3.93 21.02
C ARG A 790 -40.18 4.77 20.68
N LYS A 791 -40.25 5.32 19.47
CA LYS A 791 -41.42 6.07 18.97
C LYS A 791 -42.68 5.21 18.91
N ARG A 792 -42.58 3.99 18.37
CA ARG A 792 -43.72 3.05 18.32
C ARG A 792 -44.29 2.73 19.71
N THR A 793 -43.41 2.63 20.71
CA THR A 793 -43.79 2.30 22.09
C THR A 793 -44.39 3.49 22.84
N SER A 794 -43.82 4.69 22.66
CA SER A 794 -44.28 5.91 23.35
C SER A 794 -45.65 6.41 22.88
N VAL A 795 -46.06 6.13 21.63
CA VAL A 795 -47.47 6.29 21.19
C VAL A 795 -48.43 5.51 22.09
N MET A 796 -47.97 4.42 22.72
CA MET A 796 -48.77 3.61 23.64
C MET A 796 -48.72 4.10 25.09
N THR A 797 -47.69 4.83 25.51
CA THR A 797 -47.43 5.16 26.94
C THR A 797 -47.55 6.65 27.32
N THR A 798 -47.76 7.57 26.36
CA THR A 798 -47.89 9.04 26.61
C THR A 798 -46.67 9.71 27.27
N GLU A 799 -45.49 9.11 27.20
CA GLU A 799 -44.23 9.70 27.70
C GLU A 799 -43.64 10.77 26.76
N LEU A 800 -42.82 11.69 27.31
CA LEU A 800 -42.09 12.71 26.55
C LEU A 800 -41.14 12.05 25.54
N MET A 801 -41.47 12.14 24.24
CA MET A 801 -40.71 11.52 23.15
C MET A 801 -39.33 12.13 22.89
N ASP A 802 -39.06 13.34 23.36
CA ASP A 802 -37.86 14.08 22.94
C ASP A 802 -36.73 14.04 23.96
N GLU A 803 -36.95 13.41 25.13
CA GLU A 803 -35.94 13.23 26.16
C GLU A 803 -35.76 11.75 26.49
N PHE A 804 -34.51 11.26 26.48
CA PHE A 804 -34.21 9.87 26.85
C PHE A 804 -32.78 9.74 27.40
N LYS A 805 -32.47 8.59 28.01
CA LYS A 805 -31.15 8.31 28.59
C LYS A 805 -30.37 7.32 27.74
N LEU A 806 -29.07 7.53 27.63
CA LEU A 806 -28.13 6.56 27.05
C LEU A 806 -27.05 6.25 28.07
N ASP A 807 -26.76 4.97 28.27
CA ASP A 807 -25.75 4.50 29.22
C ASP A 807 -24.32 4.57 28.65
N HIS A 808 -23.98 5.72 28.07
CA HIS A 808 -22.70 6.00 27.40
C HIS A 808 -22.27 7.43 27.72
N THR A 809 -20.97 7.71 27.65
CA THR A 809 -20.40 9.03 27.94
C THR A 809 -20.81 10.08 26.90
N ALA A 810 -20.78 11.36 27.28
CA ALA A 810 -21.04 12.45 26.34
C ALA A 810 -20.08 12.44 25.15
N GLU A 811 -18.80 12.14 25.39
CA GLU A 811 -17.77 12.03 24.35
C GLU A 811 -18.09 10.92 23.34
N ALA A 812 -18.55 9.75 23.80
CA ALA A 812 -18.96 8.66 22.91
C ALA A 812 -20.18 9.04 22.05
N VAL A 813 -21.18 9.71 22.63
CA VAL A 813 -22.35 10.17 21.87
C VAL A 813 -21.96 11.21 20.83
N GLU A 814 -21.08 12.15 21.16
CA GLU A 814 -20.60 13.17 20.22
C GLU A 814 -19.82 12.56 19.05
N LEU A 815 -18.86 11.66 19.34
CA LEU A 815 -18.10 10.97 18.29
C LEU A 815 -19.02 10.10 17.43
N ALA A 816 -19.98 9.39 18.04
CA ALA A 816 -20.98 8.60 17.34
C ALA A 816 -21.75 9.42 16.30
N LEU A 817 -22.19 10.64 16.66
CA LEU A 817 -22.86 11.54 15.74
C LEU A 817 -21.92 12.02 14.62
N GLN A 818 -20.66 12.32 14.92
CA GLN A 818 -19.66 12.67 13.91
C GLN A 818 -19.43 11.52 12.92
N CYS A 819 -19.40 10.27 13.39
CA CYS A 819 -19.28 9.10 12.53
C CYS A 819 -20.47 8.92 11.56
N LEU A 820 -21.68 9.37 11.94
CA LEU A 820 -22.85 9.36 11.04
C LEU A 820 -22.72 10.38 9.90
N VAL A 821 -21.91 11.42 10.09
CA VAL A 821 -21.59 12.44 9.09
C VAL A 821 -20.39 11.98 8.24
N ASP A 822 -19.26 11.63 8.86
CA ASP A 822 -18.10 11.07 8.20
C ASP A 822 -17.44 10.04 9.12
N VAL A 823 -17.52 8.76 8.75
CA VAL A 823 -17.06 7.65 9.59
C VAL A 823 -15.55 7.73 9.91
N ARG A 824 -14.76 8.43 9.10
CA ARG A 824 -13.29 8.47 9.20
C ARG A 824 -12.79 9.16 10.47
N VAL A 825 -13.57 10.05 11.08
CA VAL A 825 -13.27 10.65 12.40
C VAL A 825 -13.02 9.60 13.48
N PHE A 826 -13.59 8.41 13.33
CA PHE A 826 -13.41 7.29 14.24
C PHE A 826 -11.97 6.77 14.29
N TYR A 827 -11.19 6.93 13.22
CA TYR A 827 -9.87 6.30 13.09
C TYR A 827 -8.89 6.76 14.17
N ASN A 828 -8.85 8.06 14.46
CA ASN A 828 -7.91 8.66 15.41
C ASN A 828 -8.39 8.64 16.87
N ALA A 829 -9.60 8.12 17.14
CA ALA A 829 -10.10 7.96 18.49
C ALA A 829 -9.32 6.90 19.29
N THR A 830 -9.31 7.05 20.62
CA THR A 830 -8.72 6.06 21.54
C THR A 830 -9.47 4.72 21.43
N MET A 831 -8.79 3.60 21.72
CA MET A 831 -9.44 2.29 21.60
C MET A 831 -10.66 2.16 22.52
N ASP A 832 -10.57 2.67 23.75
CA ASP A 832 -11.70 2.68 24.69
C ASP A 832 -12.93 3.42 24.13
N LEU A 833 -12.70 4.63 23.60
CA LEU A 833 -13.77 5.43 22.98
C LEU A 833 -14.35 4.74 21.72
N LYS A 834 -13.50 4.07 20.92
CA LYS A 834 -13.95 3.26 19.78
C LYS A 834 -14.90 2.14 20.19
N ILE A 835 -14.59 1.45 21.30
CA ILE A 835 -15.46 0.40 21.84
C ILE A 835 -16.77 0.98 22.36
N GLN A 836 -16.73 2.08 23.13
CA GLN A 836 -17.95 2.75 23.60
C GLN A 836 -18.87 3.17 22.44
N VAL A 837 -18.32 3.74 21.36
CA VAL A 837 -19.10 4.12 20.17
C VAL A 837 -19.64 2.88 19.43
N PHE A 838 -18.86 1.81 19.33
CA PHE A 838 -19.33 0.57 18.70
C PHE A 838 -20.49 -0.07 19.49
N GLU A 839 -20.37 -0.13 20.82
CA GLU A 839 -21.44 -0.61 21.71
C GLU A 839 -22.69 0.28 21.62
N LEU A 840 -22.50 1.61 21.56
CA LEU A 840 -23.58 2.57 21.35
C LEU A 840 -24.29 2.33 20.01
N PHE A 841 -23.54 2.07 18.93
CA PHE A 841 -24.12 1.75 17.63
C PHE A 841 -24.93 0.45 17.68
N GLU A 842 -24.43 -0.59 18.35
CA GLU A 842 -25.19 -1.84 18.55
C GLU A 842 -26.45 -1.61 19.39
N TYR A 843 -26.37 -0.83 20.47
CA TYR A 843 -27.51 -0.47 21.31
C TYR A 843 -28.58 0.31 20.53
N CYS A 844 -28.15 1.33 19.77
CA CYS A 844 -29.01 2.16 18.94
C CYS A 844 -29.48 1.45 17.65
N MET A 845 -29.07 0.20 17.43
CA MET A 845 -29.36 -0.60 16.23
C MET A 845 -28.89 0.08 14.92
N ILE A 846 -27.77 0.79 14.96
CA ILE A 846 -27.11 1.41 13.80
C ILE A 846 -26.23 0.36 13.12
N THR A 847 -26.74 -0.28 12.07
CA THR A 847 -26.09 -1.46 11.47
C THR A 847 -25.20 -1.16 10.26
N ARG A 848 -25.44 -0.02 9.59
CA ARG A 848 -24.86 0.27 8.26
C ARG A 848 -23.37 0.58 8.27
N LEU A 849 -22.81 0.99 9.41
CA LEU A 849 -21.39 1.37 9.60
C LEU A 849 -20.58 0.28 10.34
N ARG A 850 -21.20 -0.84 10.72
CA ARG A 850 -20.58 -1.86 11.58
C ARG A 850 -19.25 -2.38 11.01
N CYS A 851 -19.22 -2.67 9.72
CA CYS A 851 -18.04 -3.24 9.05
C CYS A 851 -16.86 -2.26 9.05
N GLU A 852 -17.14 -0.98 8.76
CA GLU A 852 -16.17 0.11 8.72
C GLU A 852 -15.58 0.35 10.12
N LEU A 853 -16.41 0.37 11.17
CA LEU A 853 -15.97 0.51 12.56
C LEU A 853 -15.10 -0.66 13.01
N LEU A 854 -15.54 -1.91 12.78
CA LEU A 854 -14.74 -3.09 13.14
C LEU A 854 -13.42 -3.13 12.38
N ARG A 855 -13.40 -2.75 11.10
CA ARG A 855 -12.16 -2.62 10.32
C ARG A 855 -11.23 -1.63 11.00
N MET A 856 -11.70 -0.44 11.37
CA MET A 856 -10.88 0.58 12.02
C MET A 856 -10.38 0.16 13.40
N ILE A 857 -11.19 -0.55 14.19
CA ILE A 857 -10.75 -1.19 15.45
C ILE A 857 -9.59 -2.14 15.18
N VAL A 858 -9.74 -3.07 14.23
CA VAL A 858 -8.71 -4.08 13.93
C VAL A 858 -7.43 -3.47 13.39
N ILE A 859 -7.51 -2.54 12.43
CA ILE A 859 -6.30 -1.95 11.81
C ILE A 859 -5.53 -1.05 12.77
N THR A 860 -6.20 -0.40 13.74
CA THR A 860 -5.55 0.48 14.73
C THR A 860 -5.19 -0.22 16.04
N ALA A 861 -5.59 -1.49 16.23
CA ALA A 861 -5.32 -2.21 17.47
C ALA A 861 -3.82 -2.49 17.69
N GLU A 862 -3.41 -2.25 18.93
CA GLU A 862 -2.12 -2.58 19.50
C GLU A 862 -2.23 -3.76 20.47
N GLU A 863 -1.11 -4.36 20.86
CA GLU A 863 -1.13 -5.53 21.75
C GLU A 863 -1.75 -5.21 23.13
N SER A 864 -1.61 -3.98 23.60
CA SER A 864 -2.26 -3.47 24.82
C SER A 864 -3.80 -3.53 24.76
N ASP A 865 -4.38 -3.54 23.56
CA ASP A 865 -5.83 -3.53 23.35
C ASP A 865 -6.46 -4.93 23.36
N CYS A 866 -5.69 -5.98 23.66
CA CYS A 866 -6.17 -7.36 23.65
C CYS A 866 -7.46 -7.60 24.43
N GLU A 867 -7.64 -6.92 25.57
CA GLU A 867 -8.82 -7.06 26.41
C GLU A 867 -10.08 -6.49 25.73
N PHE A 868 -9.95 -5.44 24.91
CA PHE A 868 -11.05 -4.88 24.12
C PHE A 868 -11.43 -5.75 22.93
N LEU A 869 -10.44 -6.41 22.29
CA LEU A 869 -10.70 -7.28 21.15
C LEU A 869 -11.35 -8.62 21.53
N ARG A 870 -11.10 -9.13 22.74
CA ARG A 870 -11.56 -10.46 23.15
C ARG A 870 -13.10 -10.60 23.16
N PRO A 871 -13.89 -9.65 23.71
CA PRO A 871 -15.35 -9.66 23.59
C PRO A 871 -15.82 -9.60 22.13
N LEU A 872 -15.20 -8.75 21.30
CA LEU A 872 -15.56 -8.63 19.88
C LEU A 872 -15.35 -9.95 19.15
N ILE A 873 -14.21 -10.62 19.35
CA ILE A 873 -13.96 -11.94 18.74
C ILE A 873 -14.97 -12.99 19.25
N LEU A 874 -15.37 -12.92 20.51
CA LEU A 874 -16.36 -13.85 21.07
C LEU A 874 -17.75 -13.67 20.47
N HIS A 875 -18.19 -12.41 20.29
CA HIS A 875 -19.56 -12.09 19.88
C HIS A 875 -19.72 -11.85 18.37
N LYS A 876 -18.65 -11.49 17.67
CA LYS A 876 -18.59 -11.17 16.23
C LYS A 876 -17.52 -12.02 15.52
N TRP A 877 -17.50 -13.32 15.84
CA TRP A 877 -16.46 -14.27 15.42
C TRP A 877 -16.15 -14.21 13.93
N ASP A 878 -17.14 -14.35 13.04
CA ASP A 878 -16.90 -14.45 11.59
C ASP A 878 -16.33 -13.14 10.99
N GLU A 879 -16.83 -11.99 11.44
CA GLU A 879 -16.38 -10.66 10.99
C GLU A 879 -14.94 -10.39 11.47
N MET A 880 -14.67 -10.61 12.76
CA MET A 880 -13.33 -10.43 13.34
C MET A 880 -12.32 -11.42 12.75
N LEU A 881 -12.73 -12.67 12.54
CA LEU A 881 -11.92 -13.71 11.91
C LEU A 881 -11.50 -13.30 10.51
N ALA A 882 -12.44 -12.84 9.68
CA ALA A 882 -12.15 -12.36 8.34
C ALA A 882 -11.24 -11.12 8.35
N LEU A 883 -11.48 -10.15 9.23
CA LEU A 883 -10.67 -8.93 9.33
C LEU A 883 -9.24 -9.24 9.79
N ILE A 884 -9.07 -10.00 10.87
CA ILE A 884 -7.75 -10.36 11.41
C ILE A 884 -6.95 -11.16 10.37
N VAL A 885 -7.53 -12.20 9.75
CA VAL A 885 -6.80 -13.02 8.76
C VAL A 885 -6.39 -12.22 7.53
N ASN A 886 -7.27 -11.35 7.03
CA ASN A 886 -7.01 -10.61 5.79
C ASN A 886 -6.16 -9.36 6.00
N LEU A 887 -6.33 -8.64 7.10
CA LEU A 887 -5.68 -7.35 7.33
C LEU A 887 -4.51 -7.42 8.31
N ARG A 888 -4.67 -8.13 9.44
CA ARG A 888 -3.73 -8.13 10.57
C ARG A 888 -3.39 -9.54 11.09
N PRO A 889 -2.98 -10.52 10.26
CA PRO A 889 -2.72 -11.89 10.72
C PRO A 889 -1.56 -11.99 11.72
N GLU A 890 -0.68 -10.98 11.74
CA GLU A 890 0.40 -10.85 12.71
C GLU A 890 -0.10 -10.74 14.15
N ILE A 891 -1.35 -10.30 14.40
CA ILE A 891 -1.97 -10.34 15.74
C ILE A 891 -1.89 -11.75 16.33
N LEU A 892 -2.00 -12.78 15.50
CA LEU A 892 -2.00 -14.17 15.95
C LEU A 892 -0.61 -14.81 15.99
N ILE A 893 0.36 -14.21 15.30
CA ILE A 893 1.71 -14.78 15.12
C ILE A 893 2.73 -14.07 16.00
N PHE A 894 2.60 -12.74 16.15
CA PHE A 894 3.61 -11.87 16.76
C PHE A 894 3.24 -11.36 18.15
N TRP A 895 1.96 -11.19 18.47
CA TRP A 895 1.57 -10.74 19.81
C TRP A 895 1.85 -11.81 20.86
N LYS A 896 2.46 -11.39 21.97
CA LYS A 896 2.74 -12.24 23.13
C LYS A 896 1.41 -12.61 23.80
N ILE A 897 0.51 -11.64 23.96
CA ILE A 897 -0.85 -11.79 24.45
C ILE A 897 -1.81 -11.92 23.27
N LEU A 898 -2.61 -12.99 23.23
CA LEU A 898 -3.61 -13.17 22.18
C LEU A 898 -4.99 -12.66 22.65
N PRO A 899 -5.78 -12.06 21.74
CA PRO A 899 -7.16 -11.67 22.03
C PRO A 899 -8.13 -12.88 21.99
N LEU A 900 -7.67 -14.05 22.43
CA LEU A 900 -8.42 -15.32 22.44
C LEU A 900 -8.61 -15.84 23.88
N LYS A 901 -9.44 -16.88 24.06
CA LYS A 901 -9.65 -17.52 25.39
C LYS A 901 -8.43 -18.34 25.80
N ARG A 902 -8.25 -18.67 27.09
CA ARG A 902 -7.11 -19.52 27.54
C ARG A 902 -7.01 -20.89 26.84
N SER A 903 -8.15 -21.48 26.44
CA SER A 903 -8.23 -22.69 25.63
C SER A 903 -8.34 -22.36 24.13
N TYR A 904 -7.51 -21.46 23.61
CA TYR A 904 -7.64 -20.95 22.25
C TYR A 904 -7.17 -21.92 21.16
N LEU A 905 -6.62 -23.09 21.47
CA LEU A 905 -6.00 -23.95 20.44
C LEU A 905 -6.96 -24.34 19.32
N HIS A 906 -8.22 -24.62 19.66
CA HIS A 906 -9.26 -24.87 18.67
C HIS A 906 -9.52 -23.64 17.78
N GLN A 907 -9.64 -22.45 18.40
CA GLN A 907 -9.81 -21.18 17.70
C GLN A 907 -8.62 -20.91 16.76
N LEU A 908 -7.39 -21.04 17.26
CA LEU A 908 -6.16 -20.86 16.48
C LEU A 908 -6.06 -21.85 15.32
N ASN A 909 -6.54 -23.08 15.47
CA ASN A 909 -6.60 -24.04 14.38
C ASN A 909 -7.53 -23.57 13.26
N MET A 910 -8.72 -23.06 13.59
CA MET A 910 -9.64 -22.47 12.61
C MET A 910 -9.03 -21.26 11.89
N PHE A 911 -8.40 -20.34 12.64
CA PHE A 911 -7.65 -19.22 12.05
C PHE A 911 -6.57 -19.71 11.10
N SER A 912 -5.81 -20.75 11.50
CA SER A 912 -4.72 -21.31 10.68
C SER A 912 -5.24 -21.92 9.37
N GLU A 913 -6.40 -22.55 9.37
CA GLU A 913 -7.02 -23.08 8.15
C GLU A 913 -7.40 -21.95 7.17
N LEU A 914 -7.96 -20.85 7.66
CA LEU A 914 -8.28 -19.68 6.82
C LEU A 914 -7.03 -18.92 6.37
N ILE A 915 -6.03 -18.76 7.22
CA ILE A 915 -4.74 -18.20 6.82
C ILE A 915 -4.14 -19.04 5.68
N SER A 916 -4.26 -20.37 5.76
CA SER A 916 -3.75 -21.28 4.73
C SER A 916 -4.45 -21.10 3.38
N THR A 917 -5.71 -20.68 3.35
CA THR A 917 -6.45 -20.45 2.09
C THR A 917 -6.31 -19.02 1.57
N CYS A 918 -6.12 -18.03 2.45
CA CYS A 918 -6.11 -16.60 2.09
C CYS A 918 -4.70 -16.01 1.92
N ARG A 919 -3.68 -16.55 2.61
CA ARG A 919 -2.33 -15.95 2.71
C ARG A 919 -1.23 -16.77 2.03
N TYR A 920 -1.60 -17.84 1.34
CA TYR A 920 -0.73 -18.64 0.49
C TYR A 920 -1.31 -18.64 -0.92
N ASP A 921 -0.71 -17.87 -1.84
CA ASP A 921 -1.23 -17.71 -3.19
C ASP A 921 -0.80 -18.89 -4.10
N MET A 922 -1.76 -19.71 -4.52
CA MET A 922 -1.53 -20.79 -5.51
C MET A 922 -1.65 -20.33 -6.97
N LEU A 923 -2.21 -19.14 -7.22
CA LEU A 923 -2.68 -18.68 -8.54
C LEU A 923 -1.81 -17.60 -9.17
N SER A 924 -0.83 -17.01 -8.47
CA SER A 924 0.13 -16.12 -9.11
C SER A 924 0.95 -16.90 -10.17
N PRO A 925 0.81 -16.59 -11.48
CA PRO A 925 1.62 -17.21 -12.53
C PRO A 925 3.07 -16.70 -12.52
N LEU A 926 3.40 -15.75 -11.64
CA LEU A 926 4.76 -15.34 -11.33
C LEU A 926 5.29 -16.22 -10.21
N ALA A 927 5.46 -17.49 -10.55
CA ALA A 927 6.31 -18.42 -9.82
C ALA A 927 7.77 -17.97 -10.03
N SER A 928 8.20 -17.04 -9.19
CA SER A 928 9.60 -16.60 -9.02
C SER A 928 9.73 -15.87 -7.69
N SER A 929 9.19 -16.41 -6.59
CA SER A 929 9.61 -15.94 -5.27
C SER A 929 11.05 -16.43 -5.06
N PRO A 930 12.03 -15.54 -4.81
CA PRO A 930 13.40 -15.93 -4.50
C PRO A 930 13.52 -16.93 -3.36
N ILE A 931 12.55 -17.01 -2.44
CA ILE A 931 12.41 -18.09 -1.45
C ILE A 931 12.20 -19.44 -2.15
N GLU A 932 11.28 -19.57 -3.12
CA GLU A 932 11.16 -20.79 -3.95
C GLU A 932 12.49 -21.14 -4.65
N HIS A 933 13.22 -20.12 -5.13
CA HIS A 933 14.58 -20.30 -5.65
C HIS A 933 15.58 -20.72 -4.56
N LEU A 934 15.54 -20.15 -3.35
CA LEU A 934 16.43 -20.52 -2.24
C LEU A 934 16.29 -21.99 -1.86
N TYR A 935 15.06 -22.52 -1.90
CA TYR A 935 14.76 -23.91 -1.58
C TYR A 935 14.98 -24.90 -2.72
N ASN A 936 14.87 -24.46 -3.98
CA ASN A 936 14.91 -25.35 -5.15
C ASN A 936 16.14 -25.15 -6.07
N THR A 937 16.75 -23.96 -6.13
CA THR A 937 17.73 -23.56 -7.16
C THR A 937 18.96 -22.73 -6.71
N CYS A 938 18.96 -21.96 -5.61
CA CYS A 938 20.06 -21.01 -5.30
C CYS A 938 21.42 -21.66 -5.03
N GLU A 939 21.48 -22.90 -4.53
CA GLU A 939 22.76 -23.62 -4.42
C GLU A 939 23.39 -23.94 -5.79
N PHE A 940 22.61 -23.90 -6.87
CA PHE A 940 23.05 -24.18 -8.25
C PHE A 940 23.41 -22.93 -9.06
N GLU A 941 22.96 -21.75 -8.62
CA GLU A 941 23.20 -20.43 -9.24
C GLU A 941 24.29 -19.62 -8.51
N ALA A 942 24.84 -20.13 -7.40
CA ALA A 942 25.90 -19.48 -6.64
C ALA A 942 27.24 -19.40 -7.42
N GLU A 943 27.99 -18.31 -7.16
CA GLU A 943 29.29 -18.00 -7.77
C GLU A 943 30.37 -19.06 -7.47
N ASN A 944 31.39 -19.14 -8.34
CA ASN A 944 32.42 -20.18 -8.33
C ASN A 944 33.48 -20.03 -7.23
N GLU A 945 33.35 -19.08 -6.30
CA GLU A 945 34.36 -18.79 -5.28
C GLU A 945 34.52 -19.99 -4.32
N LYS A 946 35.76 -20.47 -4.13
CA LYS A 946 36.06 -21.74 -3.44
C LYS A 946 36.57 -21.50 -2.03
N ILE A 947 35.79 -21.94 -1.04
CA ILE A 947 36.15 -21.82 0.38
C ILE A 947 36.75 -23.12 0.88
N ASN A 948 37.74 -23.05 1.78
CA ASN A 948 38.31 -24.24 2.39
C ASN A 948 37.24 -25.14 3.05
N GLN A 949 37.09 -26.37 2.54
CA GLN A 949 36.04 -27.31 2.97
C GLN A 949 36.15 -27.70 4.45
N LYS A 950 37.38 -27.91 4.96
CA LYS A 950 37.62 -28.28 6.36
C LYS A 950 37.21 -27.14 7.29
N PHE A 951 37.52 -25.90 6.91
CA PHE A 951 37.10 -24.71 7.64
C PHE A 951 35.58 -24.59 7.65
N MET A 952 34.94 -24.64 6.47
CA MET A 952 33.48 -24.50 6.36
C MET A 952 32.72 -25.58 7.13
N SER A 953 33.20 -26.83 7.13
CA SER A 953 32.58 -27.91 7.89
C SER A 953 32.61 -27.64 9.40
N LYS A 954 33.72 -27.09 9.93
CA LYS A 954 33.82 -26.72 11.35
C LYS A 954 33.03 -25.46 11.66
N PHE A 955 32.98 -24.50 10.73
CA PHE A 955 32.27 -23.24 10.92
C PHE A 955 30.76 -23.42 10.94
N MET A 956 30.21 -24.28 10.07
CA MET A 956 28.76 -24.50 9.95
C MET A 956 28.19 -25.56 10.91
N SER A 957 29.02 -26.26 11.71
CA SER A 957 28.58 -27.32 12.62
C SER A 957 29.23 -27.27 14.01
N LYS A 958 28.61 -27.96 14.98
CA LYS A 958 29.13 -28.20 16.33
C LYS A 958 29.30 -29.72 16.55
N ASP A 959 30.53 -30.19 16.70
CA ASP A 959 30.89 -31.62 16.62
C ASP A 959 30.05 -32.57 17.51
N ALA A 960 29.73 -32.19 18.75
CA ALA A 960 28.98 -33.08 19.65
C ALA A 960 27.46 -33.08 19.39
N GLN A 961 26.88 -31.95 18.95
CA GLN A 961 25.44 -31.73 18.79
C GLN A 961 24.91 -32.03 17.39
N ASP A 962 25.77 -32.01 16.37
CA ASP A 962 25.35 -32.10 14.96
C ASP A 962 25.67 -33.44 14.30
N ARG A 963 25.96 -34.48 15.08
CA ARG A 963 26.31 -35.82 14.57
C ARG A 963 25.27 -36.40 13.61
N ASP A 964 23.99 -36.09 13.80
CA ASP A 964 22.89 -36.55 12.95
C ASP A 964 22.76 -35.76 11.62
N VAL A 965 23.46 -34.63 11.46
CA VAL A 965 23.47 -33.80 10.24
C VAL A 965 24.84 -33.61 9.59
N GLN A 966 25.94 -34.02 10.25
CA GLN A 966 27.32 -33.87 9.74
C GLN A 966 27.51 -34.44 8.33
N TRP A 967 26.92 -35.61 8.04
CA TRP A 967 27.03 -36.23 6.72
C TRP A 967 26.33 -35.41 5.62
N ASP A 968 25.17 -34.84 5.94
CA ASP A 968 24.43 -33.96 5.03
C ASP A 968 25.19 -32.65 4.78
N LEU A 969 25.87 -32.12 5.80
CA LEU A 969 26.72 -30.93 5.68
C LEU A 969 27.92 -31.19 4.76
N MET A 970 28.61 -32.31 4.95
CA MET A 970 29.76 -32.68 4.11
C MET A 970 29.35 -32.80 2.64
N LYS A 971 28.23 -33.46 2.36
CA LYS A 971 27.66 -33.54 1.00
C LYS A 971 27.36 -32.16 0.41
N LEU A 972 26.82 -31.25 1.21
CA LEU A 972 26.50 -29.90 0.78
C LEU A 972 27.78 -29.12 0.41
N ILE A 973 28.77 -29.09 1.29
CA ILE A 973 30.02 -28.37 1.05
C ILE A 973 30.72 -28.90 -0.20
N LEU A 974 30.77 -30.23 -0.39
CA LEU A 974 31.34 -30.86 -1.59
C LEU A 974 30.60 -30.46 -2.88
N SER A 975 29.29 -30.20 -2.79
CA SER A 975 28.48 -29.79 -3.95
C SER A 975 28.76 -28.37 -4.42
N TRP A 976 29.25 -27.49 -3.53
CA TRP A 976 29.63 -26.12 -3.90
C TRP A 976 30.87 -26.08 -4.79
N ASP A 977 31.80 -27.03 -4.62
CA ASP A 977 33.06 -27.05 -5.35
C ASP A 977 33.05 -27.92 -6.63
N ASN A 978 32.07 -28.83 -6.77
CA ASN A 978 31.98 -29.76 -7.89
C ASN A 978 30.55 -29.87 -8.44
N LYS A 979 30.23 -29.09 -9.48
CA LYS A 979 28.91 -29.12 -10.15
C LYS A 979 28.57 -30.51 -10.75
N ASP A 980 29.58 -31.34 -11.07
CA ASP A 980 29.41 -32.64 -11.75
C ASP A 980 29.36 -33.89 -10.82
N LYS A 981 29.77 -33.81 -9.55
CA LYS A 981 29.81 -34.99 -8.66
C LYS A 981 28.65 -35.01 -7.66
N ARG A 982 27.45 -35.36 -8.14
CA ARG A 982 26.22 -35.49 -7.31
C ARG A 982 26.13 -36.77 -6.46
N ALA A 983 27.19 -37.56 -6.28
CA ALA A 983 27.08 -38.87 -5.63
C ALA A 983 28.28 -39.27 -4.75
N ALA A 984 28.52 -38.57 -3.65
CA ALA A 984 29.31 -39.14 -2.55
C ALA A 984 28.44 -40.09 -1.70
N LYS A 985 28.69 -41.40 -1.79
CA LYS A 985 28.06 -42.43 -0.94
C LYS A 985 28.69 -42.45 0.46
N ARG A 986 27.93 -42.90 1.48
CA ARG A 986 28.43 -43.07 2.86
C ARG A 986 29.59 -44.08 2.87
N PRO A 987 30.73 -43.81 3.53
CA PRO A 987 31.73 -44.83 3.81
C PRO A 987 31.10 -45.87 4.74
N GLY A 988 30.96 -47.12 4.27
CA GLY A 988 30.35 -48.23 5.01
C GLY A 988 29.16 -48.91 4.34
N ASP A 989 28.60 -48.35 3.26
CA ASP A 989 27.60 -49.07 2.44
C ASP A 989 28.32 -49.98 1.42
N SER A 990 28.92 -51.07 1.91
CA SER A 990 29.29 -52.21 1.07
C SER A 990 28.04 -52.96 0.60
N LEU A 991 28.11 -53.54 -0.59
CA LEU A 991 27.05 -54.28 -1.30
C LEU A 991 26.09 -55.10 -0.42
N ASN A 992 24.82 -55.09 -0.85
CA ASN A 992 23.69 -55.96 -0.47
C ASN A 992 22.92 -55.64 0.83
N VAL A 993 22.05 -54.64 0.75
CA VAL A 993 20.70 -54.75 1.32
C VAL A 993 19.70 -54.24 0.28
N ASN A 994 19.05 -55.17 -0.42
CA ASN A 994 17.76 -54.91 -1.05
C ASN A 994 16.77 -54.49 0.04
N PHE A 995 16.33 -53.23 0.06
CA PHE A 995 15.05 -52.89 0.67
C PHE A 995 13.91 -53.39 -0.23
N THR A 996 13.75 -54.73 -0.25
CA THR A 996 12.44 -55.35 -0.39
C THR A 996 11.75 -55.26 0.96
N GLY A 997 10.76 -54.39 1.05
CA GLY A 997 9.94 -54.16 2.24
C GLY A 997 8.70 -53.33 1.92
N MET A 998 7.82 -53.92 1.09
CA MET A 998 6.40 -53.58 0.90
C MET A 998 6.02 -52.16 0.43
N ARG A 999 5.97 -51.99 -0.90
CA ARG A 999 4.77 -51.42 -1.53
C ARG A 999 3.85 -52.59 -1.90
N PRO A 1000 2.54 -52.56 -1.63
CA PRO A 1000 1.61 -53.39 -2.39
C PRO A 1000 1.66 -52.90 -3.84
N ARG A 1001 2.21 -53.74 -4.73
CA ARG A 1001 1.98 -53.59 -6.17
C ARG A 1001 0.48 -53.84 -6.40
N ARG A 1002 -0.28 -52.77 -6.61
CA ARG A 1002 -1.58 -52.90 -7.31
C ARG A 1002 -1.27 -53.28 -8.77
N PRO A 1003 -1.92 -54.31 -9.33
CA PRO A 1003 -1.80 -54.64 -10.75
C PRO A 1003 -2.27 -53.46 -11.60
N ARG A 1004 -1.60 -53.22 -12.75
CA ARG A 1004 -2.12 -52.33 -13.78
C ARG A 1004 -3.45 -52.91 -14.30
N ILE A 1005 -4.52 -52.18 -14.06
CA ILE A 1005 -5.85 -52.41 -14.64
C ILE A 1005 -5.76 -51.95 -16.09
N GLU A 1006 -5.35 -52.85 -16.99
CA GLU A 1006 -5.57 -52.70 -18.44
C GLU A 1006 -5.54 -54.06 -19.19
N HIS A 1007 -5.46 -55.19 -18.49
CA HIS A 1007 -5.63 -56.54 -19.06
C HIS A 1007 -6.51 -57.44 -18.16
N LEU A 1008 -7.63 -56.91 -17.68
CA LEU A 1008 -8.61 -57.66 -16.85
C LEU A 1008 -10.05 -57.66 -17.40
N ALA A 1009 -10.25 -57.19 -18.64
CA ALA A 1009 -11.54 -57.28 -19.33
C ALA A 1009 -11.69 -58.57 -20.17
N GLU A 1010 -10.59 -59.24 -20.55
CA GLU A 1010 -10.63 -60.46 -21.38
C GLU A 1010 -10.56 -61.76 -20.56
N ALA A 1011 -9.97 -61.71 -19.34
CA ALA A 1011 -9.83 -62.89 -18.48
C ALA A 1011 -11.12 -63.23 -17.70
N VAL A 1012 -12.02 -62.27 -17.50
CA VAL A 1012 -13.31 -62.48 -16.79
C VAL A 1012 -14.40 -63.04 -17.73
N ARG A 1013 -14.21 -62.96 -19.06
CA ARG A 1013 -15.18 -63.49 -20.05
C ARG A 1013 -15.00 -64.98 -20.36
N ILE A 1014 -13.84 -65.56 -20.05
CA ILE A 1014 -13.51 -66.97 -20.34
C ILE A 1014 -13.80 -67.90 -19.14
N GLU A 1015 -13.80 -67.40 -17.90
CA GLU A 1015 -14.17 -68.20 -16.72
C GLU A 1015 -15.69 -68.20 -16.41
N LEU A 1016 -16.45 -67.18 -16.84
CA LEU A 1016 -17.92 -67.15 -16.68
C LEU A 1016 -18.70 -67.95 -17.74
N LEU A 1017 -18.04 -68.48 -18.79
CA LEU A 1017 -18.63 -69.43 -19.75
C LEU A 1017 -18.27 -70.90 -19.43
N ARG A 1018 -17.54 -71.16 -18.34
CA ARG A 1018 -17.21 -72.53 -17.88
C ARG A 1018 -17.91 -72.92 -16.56
N ALA A 1019 -18.71 -72.03 -15.99
CA ALA A 1019 -19.57 -72.30 -14.84
C ALA A 1019 -21.09 -72.23 -15.18
N ALA A 1020 -21.44 -72.39 -16.47
CA ALA A 1020 -22.79 -72.68 -16.96
C ALA A 1020 -22.74 -73.97 -17.79
#